data_AF-A0A8H4H3W7-F1
#
_entry.id   AF-A0A8H4H3W7-F1
#
_cell.length_a   1.000
_cell.length_b   1.000
_cell.length_c   1.000
_cell.angle_alpha   90.00
_cell.angle_beta   90.00
_cell.angle_gamma   90.00
#
_symmetry.space_group_name_H-M   'P 1'
#
loop_
_entity.id
_entity.type
_entity.pdbx_description
1 polymer ?
#
loop_
_entity_poly.entity_id
_entity_poly.type
_entity_poly.pdbx_seq_one_letter_code
_entity_poly.pdbx_strand_id
1 'polypeptide(L)'
;MATIPIIVKHQGKRHEVELDPSANGETLKYQMYSLTGVEPERQKILVKGGQLKNETPLSALNAKPGQTFMMMGTPSGGQDAVDLGRPTEPVKFLEDMTEAEAARAEGATPAGLQNLGNTCYLNSTLQTLRSVPELQQELLNYRPGAGSSAGSRLSDLSSLGLGGLGASMDLVSSLRDLFKQMSETQEGFPPLMFLNALRSIFPQFAQKDRNGHGYAQQDAEEAWSQIVTQLRSKLVIKEGEGDSATEVSFVDKYLAGRFESVTECDDPAAKAAGEEATKSSDIFYKLDCHIGKETNHLHDGILAGLEEKIEKRSPTLDRDAVYTKRSRIARLPKYLTVHFVRFFWKRETQKKAKIMRKVTFPAELDVVEFCTEELKKQLIPIRDKVRDIRKEEVDVERARKRQKLAHQREEELKRAAESDAGLEPMQKKKATEGQKEATKSGEQDGDTGMTDVFKSDAEYEAEKNASILAAKKELAALIDPKLASDAGTNKSGLYELRAVITHQGASADSGHYTSYVKKQPNGKGEEDGKWWWFNDEKVTEVDGEKIETLAGGVHLSKPRLSRHAGTIAQAEPPAAKSRWPRRLAYAGIFGGLGVAAGKWMDEKVSAPAVPGTVEDAAKLDEINHVFEHGLPIVQELRNNPDYVETNAYEGFSEEDKAHRLTSGPLRGSRGLALQRVFYNDKEKKVISVVYLGSGLEGWPTVVHGGALATVLDENLGRAAIRNFPARTGVTANLEITYRAPVYSGNFYTFHSQVDPERSTKRKAYVTGEIRDPVGRVCAQASAIFVVPKGFRLREIGERF
;
A
#
# COMPACT_ATOMS: atom_id res chain seq x y z
N MET A 1 7.53 -71.26 4.92
CA MET A 1 6.82 -71.49 6.20
C MET A 1 5.39 -71.02 6.01
N ALA A 2 4.40 -71.68 6.62
CA ALA A 2 3.00 -71.33 6.41
C ALA A 2 2.71 -69.91 6.96
N THR A 3 2.01 -69.07 6.18
CA THR A 3 1.50 -67.79 6.65
C THR A 3 0.45 -68.03 7.74
N ILE A 4 0.44 -67.19 8.77
CA ILE A 4 -0.45 -67.35 9.93
C ILE A 4 -1.56 -66.29 9.82
N PRO A 5 -2.84 -66.68 9.65
CA PRO A 5 -3.92 -65.72 9.59
C PRO A 5 -4.16 -65.10 10.98
N ILE A 6 -4.15 -63.77 11.08
CA ILE A 6 -4.38 -63.00 12.30
C ILE A 6 -5.49 -61.96 12.07
N ILE A 7 -6.07 -61.43 13.15
CA ILE A 7 -7.13 -60.42 13.08
C ILE A 7 -6.60 -59.12 13.70
N VAL A 8 -6.60 -58.00 12.97
CA VAL A 8 -6.25 -56.68 13.50
C VAL A 8 -7.53 -55.85 13.66
N LYS A 9 -7.79 -55.36 14.87
CA LYS A 9 -8.94 -54.49 15.16
C LYS A 9 -8.52 -53.03 15.21
N HIS A 10 -9.12 -52.19 14.37
CA HIS A 10 -8.89 -50.74 14.29
C HIS A 10 -10.24 -50.02 14.23
N GLN A 11 -10.47 -49.03 15.12
CA GLN A 11 -11.72 -48.25 15.21
C GLN A 11 -13.03 -49.06 15.10
N GLY A 12 -13.05 -50.26 15.70
CA GLY A 12 -14.23 -51.14 15.69
C GLY A 12 -14.34 -52.10 14.49
N LYS A 13 -13.60 -51.86 13.39
CA LYS A 13 -13.53 -52.76 12.23
C LYS A 13 -12.47 -53.86 12.45
N ARG A 14 -12.74 -55.07 11.94
CA ARG A 14 -11.84 -56.23 12.01
C ARG A 14 -11.24 -56.46 10.63
N HIS A 15 -9.92 -56.51 10.54
CA HIS A 15 -9.18 -56.77 9.32
C HIS A 15 -8.46 -58.12 9.48
N GLU A 16 -8.71 -59.05 8.57
CA GLU A 16 -8.01 -60.34 8.54
C GLU A 16 -6.74 -60.18 7.70
N VAL A 17 -5.60 -60.58 8.27
CA VAL A 17 -4.27 -60.31 7.72
C VAL A 17 -3.43 -61.56 7.83
N GLU A 18 -2.72 -61.91 6.78
CA GLU A 18 -1.76 -63.01 6.84
C GLU A 18 -0.41 -62.50 7.35
N LEU A 19 0.05 -63.07 8.47
CA LEU A 19 1.34 -62.76 9.08
C LEU A 19 2.39 -63.75 8.59
N ASP A 20 3.41 -63.23 7.90
CA ASP A 20 4.61 -64.00 7.52
C ASP A 20 5.63 -63.99 8.67
N PRO A 21 5.96 -65.15 9.28
CA PRO A 21 6.92 -65.22 10.39
C PRO A 21 8.36 -64.85 9.99
N SER A 22 8.68 -64.79 8.69
CA SER A 22 10.02 -64.45 8.18
C SER A 22 10.25 -62.94 8.00
N ALA A 23 9.19 -62.12 8.12
CA ALA A 23 9.25 -60.67 7.93
C ALA A 23 9.42 -59.89 9.24
N ASN A 24 9.66 -58.59 9.11
CA ASN A 24 9.85 -57.65 10.23
C ASN A 24 8.57 -56.88 10.56
N GLY A 25 8.51 -56.30 11.76
CA GLY A 25 7.38 -55.49 12.25
C GLY A 25 7.02 -54.31 11.34
N GLU A 26 7.98 -53.80 10.56
CA GLU A 26 7.75 -52.76 9.56
C GLU A 26 6.83 -53.23 8.41
N THR A 27 7.01 -54.46 7.93
CA THR A 27 6.22 -55.03 6.83
C THR A 27 4.74 -55.14 7.20
N LEU A 28 4.46 -55.53 8.45
CA LEU A 28 3.09 -55.59 8.97
C LEU A 28 2.46 -54.20 9.09
N LYS A 29 3.24 -53.16 9.44
CA LYS A 29 2.75 -51.78 9.48
C LYS A 29 2.42 -51.23 8.10
N TYR A 30 3.23 -51.51 7.08
CA TYR A 30 2.91 -51.11 5.71
C TYR A 30 1.66 -51.81 5.18
N GLN A 31 1.49 -53.10 5.47
CA GLN A 31 0.27 -53.82 5.11
C GLN A 31 -0.97 -53.21 5.79
N MET A 32 -0.83 -52.76 7.04
CA MET A 32 -1.91 -52.04 7.73
C MET A 32 -2.13 -50.63 7.19
N TYR A 33 -1.11 -49.96 6.68
CA TYR A 33 -1.27 -48.67 6.02
C TYR A 33 -2.17 -48.79 4.78
N SER A 34 -1.92 -49.79 3.92
CA SER A 34 -2.76 -50.03 2.75
C SER A 34 -4.22 -50.34 3.07
N LEU A 35 -4.52 -50.90 4.25
CA LEU A 35 -5.88 -51.27 4.67
C LEU A 35 -6.58 -50.20 5.52
N THR A 36 -5.84 -49.36 6.24
CA THR A 36 -6.40 -48.41 7.23
C THR A 36 -6.12 -46.94 6.90
N GLY A 37 -5.19 -46.63 5.98
CA GLY A 37 -4.79 -45.27 5.63
C GLY A 37 -4.02 -44.52 6.72
N VAL A 38 -3.57 -45.21 7.77
CA VAL A 38 -2.79 -44.63 8.89
C VAL A 38 -1.30 -44.81 8.61
N GLU A 39 -0.52 -43.73 8.51
CA GLU A 39 0.93 -43.83 8.24
C GLU A 39 1.68 -44.70 9.26
N PRO A 40 2.65 -45.54 8.85
CA PRO A 40 3.39 -46.49 9.71
C PRO A 40 3.98 -45.91 11.00
N GLU A 41 4.38 -44.63 11.00
CA GLU A 41 4.93 -43.94 12.18
C GLU A 41 3.88 -43.64 13.26
N ARG A 42 2.62 -43.43 12.83
CA ARG A 42 1.48 -43.13 13.72
C ARG A 42 0.72 -44.39 14.13
N GLN A 43 1.12 -45.57 13.62
CA GLN A 43 0.51 -46.86 13.99
C GLN A 43 1.08 -47.40 15.30
N LYS A 44 0.20 -47.57 16.29
CA LYS A 44 0.50 -48.30 17.53
C LYS A 44 -0.23 -49.64 17.51
N ILE A 45 0.47 -50.69 17.09
CA ILE A 45 -0.03 -52.07 17.12
C ILE A 45 0.39 -52.71 18.45
N LEU A 46 -0.60 -53.09 19.26
CA LEU A 46 -0.42 -53.73 20.54
C LEU A 46 -0.45 -55.26 20.37
N VAL A 47 0.69 -55.89 20.68
CA VAL A 47 0.86 -57.35 20.68
C VAL A 47 1.05 -57.84 22.12
N LYS A 48 0.90 -59.15 22.36
CA LYS A 48 1.00 -59.74 23.70
C LYS A 48 2.46 -59.65 24.18
N GLY A 49 2.78 -58.60 24.95
CA GLY A 49 4.14 -58.30 25.41
C GLY A 49 4.62 -56.87 25.15
N GLY A 50 3.85 -56.04 24.44
CA GLY A 50 4.16 -54.61 24.26
C GLY A 50 3.77 -54.05 22.90
N GLN A 51 4.29 -52.86 22.58
CA GLN A 51 4.12 -52.23 21.27
C GLN A 51 5.07 -52.86 20.24
N LEU A 52 4.57 -53.19 19.06
CA LEU A 52 5.38 -53.70 17.96
C LEU A 52 6.32 -52.59 17.41
N LYS A 53 7.63 -52.83 17.49
CA LYS A 53 8.67 -51.96 16.92
C LYS A 53 9.03 -52.42 15.50
N ASN A 54 9.56 -51.52 14.67
CA ASN A 54 9.85 -51.78 13.25
C ASN A 54 10.86 -52.94 13.08
N GLU A 55 11.88 -53.00 13.95
CA GLU A 55 12.96 -53.99 13.94
C GLU A 55 12.60 -55.34 14.57
N THR A 56 11.37 -55.54 15.05
CA THR A 56 11.02 -56.80 15.75
C THR A 56 10.71 -57.90 14.72
N PRO A 57 11.44 -59.03 14.71
CA PRO A 57 11.12 -60.13 13.81
C PRO A 57 9.79 -60.77 14.20
N LEU A 58 8.90 -60.98 13.23
CA LEU A 58 7.53 -61.45 13.48
C LEU A 58 7.49 -62.90 13.99
N SER A 59 8.56 -63.68 13.80
CA SER A 59 8.76 -65.01 14.40
C SER A 59 8.78 -64.99 15.94
N ALA A 60 9.25 -63.89 16.56
CA ALA A 60 9.30 -63.75 18.01
C ALA A 60 7.92 -63.55 18.66
N LEU A 61 6.89 -63.27 17.86
CA LEU A 61 5.53 -63.01 18.35
C LEU A 61 4.74 -64.30 18.67
N ASN A 62 5.20 -65.47 18.24
CA ASN A 62 4.54 -66.78 18.45
C ASN A 62 3.00 -66.72 18.26
N ALA A 63 2.56 -66.02 17.22
CA ALA A 63 1.14 -65.76 16.98
C ALA A 63 0.40 -67.05 16.61
N LYS A 64 -0.78 -67.28 17.20
CA LYS A 64 -1.66 -68.39 16.83
C LYS A 64 -2.62 -67.97 15.71
N PRO A 65 -3.05 -68.91 14.83
CA PRO A 65 -4.09 -68.64 13.85
C PRO A 65 -5.36 -68.07 14.52
N GLY A 66 -5.87 -66.95 14.01
CA GLY A 66 -7.06 -66.24 14.51
C GLY A 66 -6.81 -65.29 15.69
N GLN A 67 -5.56 -65.06 16.11
CA GLN A 67 -5.24 -64.18 17.23
C GLN A 67 -5.57 -62.71 16.89
N THR A 68 -6.21 -62.00 17.84
CA THR A 68 -6.60 -60.60 17.66
C THR A 68 -5.54 -59.63 18.21
N PHE A 69 -5.09 -58.69 17.37
CA PHE A 69 -4.26 -57.55 17.74
C PHE A 69 -5.06 -56.25 17.68
N MET A 70 -4.74 -55.29 18.55
CA MET A 70 -5.38 -53.97 18.53
C MET A 70 -4.44 -52.94 17.91
N MET A 71 -4.95 -52.18 16.96
CA MET A 71 -4.24 -51.08 16.29
C MET A 71 -4.89 -49.76 16.66
N MET A 72 -4.08 -48.79 17.07
CA MET A 72 -4.47 -47.40 17.30
C MET A 72 -3.72 -46.47 16.35
N GLY A 73 -4.44 -45.51 15.77
CA GLY A 73 -3.91 -44.46 14.90
C GLY A 73 -5.04 -43.80 14.11
N THR A 74 -4.87 -42.53 13.73
CA THR A 74 -5.87 -41.75 12.98
C THR A 74 -5.44 -41.67 11.51
N PRO A 75 -6.30 -41.97 10.53
CA PRO A 75 -5.94 -41.89 9.11
C PRO A 75 -5.61 -40.46 8.70
N SER A 76 -4.57 -40.27 7.89
CA SER A 76 -4.14 -38.94 7.42
C SER A 76 -5.00 -38.38 6.26
N GLY A 77 -6.11 -39.05 5.92
CA GLY A 77 -6.94 -38.74 4.75
C GLY A 77 -8.37 -38.27 5.06
N GLY A 78 -8.59 -37.63 6.20
CA GLY A 78 -9.83 -36.89 6.44
C GLY A 78 -9.76 -35.53 5.75
N GLN A 79 -10.73 -35.25 4.88
CA GLN A 79 -10.80 -34.14 3.92
C GLN A 79 -10.70 -32.70 4.48
N ASP A 80 -10.49 -32.51 5.79
CA ASP A 80 -10.49 -31.19 6.45
C ASP A 80 -9.26 -30.91 7.34
N ALA A 81 -8.17 -31.68 7.19
CA ALA A 81 -6.93 -31.41 7.92
C ALA A 81 -5.73 -31.38 6.96
N VAL A 82 -5.66 -30.32 6.15
CA VAL A 82 -4.40 -29.92 5.53
C VAL A 82 -3.46 -29.54 6.67
N ASP A 83 -2.37 -30.29 6.81
CA ASP A 83 -1.29 -30.03 7.77
C ASP A 83 -0.56 -28.75 7.33
N LEU A 84 -1.14 -27.59 7.66
CA LEU A 84 -0.47 -26.30 7.58
C LEU A 84 0.65 -26.33 8.62
N GLY A 85 1.82 -26.78 8.19
CA GLY A 85 3.05 -26.71 8.97
C GLY A 85 3.16 -25.30 9.55
N ARG A 86 3.31 -25.22 10.89
CA ARG A 86 3.56 -23.97 11.60
C ARG A 86 4.67 -23.20 10.85
N PRO A 87 4.47 -21.92 10.48
CA PRO A 87 5.52 -21.11 9.88
C PRO A 87 6.79 -21.22 10.71
N THR A 88 7.89 -21.60 10.08
CA THR A 88 9.21 -21.77 10.72
C THR A 88 9.71 -20.48 11.36
N GLU A 89 9.17 -19.34 10.96
CA GLU A 89 9.47 -18.03 11.51
C GLU A 89 8.29 -17.53 12.35
N PRO A 90 8.50 -17.12 13.61
CA PRO A 90 7.45 -16.51 14.42
C PRO A 90 6.97 -15.21 13.75
N VAL A 91 5.66 -14.98 13.74
CA VAL A 91 5.06 -13.72 13.29
C VAL A 91 5.66 -12.59 14.11
N LYS A 92 6.51 -11.76 13.49
CA LYS A 92 7.01 -10.51 14.07
C LYS A 92 5.98 -9.41 13.81
N PHE A 93 5.55 -8.74 14.86
CA PHE A 93 4.65 -7.59 14.77
C PHE A 93 5.45 -6.34 14.36
N LEU A 94 4.77 -5.38 13.73
CA LEU A 94 5.37 -4.12 13.27
C LEU A 94 6.01 -3.33 14.44
N GLU A 95 5.47 -3.49 15.64
CA GLU A 95 5.92 -2.86 16.89
C GLU A 95 7.21 -3.47 17.46
N ASP A 96 7.56 -4.70 17.07
CA ASP A 96 8.77 -5.40 17.51
C ASP A 96 9.93 -5.29 16.49
N MET A 97 9.69 -4.65 15.34
CA MET A 97 10.69 -4.40 14.30
C MET A 97 11.50 -3.15 14.63
N THR A 98 12.80 -3.18 14.35
CA THR A 98 13.60 -1.94 14.39
C THR A 98 13.07 -0.96 13.34
N GLU A 99 13.24 0.35 13.54
CA GLU A 99 12.77 1.38 12.59
C GLU A 99 13.31 1.12 11.16
N ALA A 100 14.55 0.64 11.05
CA ALA A 100 15.16 0.26 9.78
C ALA A 100 14.55 -1.00 9.15
N GLU A 101 14.13 -1.98 9.95
CA GLU A 101 13.40 -3.15 9.46
C GLU A 101 11.98 -2.75 9.02
N ALA A 102 11.31 -1.87 9.78
CA ALA A 102 9.99 -1.34 9.43
C ALA A 102 10.04 -0.47 8.15
N ALA A 103 11.10 0.32 7.95
CA ALA A 103 11.32 1.11 6.74
C ALA A 103 11.60 0.25 5.50
N ARG A 104 12.18 -0.95 5.68
CA ARG A 104 12.46 -1.93 4.62
C ARG A 104 11.34 -2.94 4.41
N ALA A 105 10.30 -2.93 5.26
CA ALA A 105 9.18 -3.84 5.16
C ALA A 105 8.38 -3.60 3.87
N GLU A 106 7.83 -4.69 3.33
CA GLU A 106 7.03 -4.65 2.11
C GLU A 106 5.74 -3.86 2.35
N GLY A 107 5.54 -2.78 1.58
CA GLY A 107 4.41 -1.86 1.75
C GLY A 107 4.66 -0.67 2.69
N ALA A 108 5.87 -0.52 3.25
CA ALA A 108 6.24 0.63 4.07
C ALA A 108 6.13 1.96 3.30
N THR A 109 5.68 3.02 3.98
CA THR A 109 5.72 4.38 3.45
C THR A 109 7.17 4.87 3.37
N PRO A 110 7.66 5.29 2.19
CA PRO A 110 9.02 5.77 2.04
C PRO A 110 9.22 7.11 2.76
N ALA A 111 10.43 7.35 3.28
CA ALA A 111 10.77 8.60 3.95
C ALA A 111 10.60 9.84 3.05
N GLY A 112 9.98 10.89 3.61
CA GLY A 112 9.95 12.24 3.06
C GLY A 112 11.25 13.02 3.32
N LEU A 113 11.35 14.22 2.75
CA LEU A 113 12.48 15.14 2.99
C LEU A 113 11.99 16.43 3.64
N GLN A 114 12.58 16.80 4.78
CA GLN A 114 12.19 18.03 5.47
C GLN A 114 12.51 19.27 4.63
N ASN A 115 11.58 20.22 4.59
CA ASN A 115 11.81 21.50 3.90
C ASN A 115 12.65 22.42 4.79
N LEU A 116 13.82 22.82 4.30
CA LEU A 116 14.78 23.68 5.01
C LEU A 116 14.65 25.15 4.58
N GLY A 117 13.46 25.55 4.13
CA GLY A 117 13.14 26.88 3.61
C GLY A 117 13.42 26.99 2.11
N ASN A 118 12.36 27.03 1.31
CA ASN A 118 12.41 27.11 -0.16
C ASN A 118 13.23 25.98 -0.82
N THR A 119 13.38 24.82 -0.18
CA THR A 119 14.16 23.68 -0.72
C THR A 119 13.31 22.58 -1.34
N CYS A 120 12.00 22.80 -1.51
CA CYS A 120 11.09 21.82 -2.10
C CYS A 120 11.48 21.43 -3.54
N TYR A 121 12.09 22.34 -4.31
CA TYR A 121 12.64 22.05 -5.64
C TYR A 121 13.67 20.92 -5.56
N LEU A 122 14.58 21.00 -4.58
CA LEU A 122 15.62 20.00 -4.36
C LEU A 122 15.03 18.69 -3.85
N ASN A 123 14.11 18.75 -2.89
CA ASN A 123 13.45 17.58 -2.33
C ASN A 123 12.76 16.76 -3.44
N SER A 124 12.02 17.42 -4.33
CA SER A 124 11.33 16.76 -5.45
C SER A 124 12.30 16.11 -6.45
N THR A 125 13.43 16.76 -6.73
CA THR A 125 14.49 16.23 -7.61
C THR A 125 15.16 15.00 -7.00
N LEU A 126 15.50 15.05 -5.71
CA LEU A 126 16.15 13.93 -5.01
C LEU A 126 15.24 12.70 -4.92
N GLN A 127 13.96 12.88 -4.58
CA GLN A 127 12.99 11.78 -4.54
C GLN A 127 12.76 11.16 -5.93
N THR A 128 12.80 11.98 -6.98
CA THR A 128 12.72 11.50 -8.37
C THR A 128 13.96 10.68 -8.76
N LEU A 129 15.17 11.15 -8.44
CA LEU A 129 16.42 10.41 -8.68
C LEU A 129 16.47 9.10 -7.89
N ARG A 130 15.94 9.09 -6.65
CA ARG A 130 15.82 7.88 -5.84
C ARG A 130 14.98 6.80 -6.54
N SER A 131 14.04 7.15 -7.41
CA SER A 131 13.23 6.14 -8.11
C SER A 131 14.01 5.20 -9.04
N VAL A 132 15.27 5.54 -9.38
CA VAL A 132 16.15 4.78 -10.28
C VAL A 132 16.95 3.73 -9.50
N PRO A 133 16.64 2.42 -9.62
CA PRO A 133 17.28 1.38 -8.81
C PRO A 133 18.78 1.21 -9.10
N GLU A 134 19.19 1.27 -10.36
CA GLU A 134 20.59 1.13 -10.77
C GLU A 134 21.44 2.28 -10.23
N LEU A 135 20.86 3.48 -10.13
CA LEU A 135 21.56 4.61 -9.52
C LEU A 135 21.82 4.33 -8.03
N GLN A 136 20.85 3.79 -7.29
CA GLN A 136 21.04 3.45 -5.88
C GLN A 136 22.14 2.39 -5.71
N GLN A 137 22.13 1.34 -6.53
CA GLN A 137 23.13 0.26 -6.48
C GLN A 137 24.54 0.79 -6.74
N GLU A 138 24.71 1.60 -7.78
CA GLU A 138 26.02 2.18 -8.11
C GLU A 138 26.48 3.20 -7.06
N LEU A 139 25.57 3.98 -6.48
CA LEU A 139 25.90 4.88 -5.37
C LEU A 139 26.40 4.11 -4.14
N LEU A 140 25.83 2.94 -3.83
CA LEU A 140 26.31 2.10 -2.71
C LEU A 140 27.73 1.57 -2.95
N ASN A 141 28.09 1.29 -4.20
CA ASN A 141 29.43 0.83 -4.60
C ASN A 141 30.44 1.98 -4.68
N TYR A 142 29.96 3.22 -4.82
CA TYR A 142 30.82 4.39 -4.95
C TYR A 142 31.66 4.63 -3.69
N ARG A 143 32.98 4.71 -3.89
CA ARG A 143 33.94 5.15 -2.88
C ARG A 143 34.62 6.43 -3.38
N PRO A 144 34.73 7.48 -2.54
CA PRO A 144 35.43 8.69 -2.92
C PRO A 144 36.89 8.34 -3.23
N GLY A 145 37.38 8.78 -4.40
CA GLY A 145 38.76 8.56 -4.79
C GLY A 145 39.72 9.24 -3.81
N ALA A 146 40.77 8.54 -3.39
CA ALA A 146 41.80 9.05 -2.47
C ALA A 146 42.65 10.23 -3.03
N GLY A 147 42.26 10.82 -4.17
CA GLY A 147 43.04 11.79 -4.93
C GLY A 147 42.59 13.25 -4.84
N SER A 148 41.50 13.59 -4.15
CA SER A 148 41.07 15.00 -3.96
C SER A 148 41.51 15.56 -2.61
N SER A 149 42.76 15.33 -2.22
CA SER A 149 43.42 15.92 -1.05
C SER A 149 44.10 17.24 -1.41
N ALA A 150 43.33 18.20 -1.93
CA ALA A 150 43.78 19.60 -2.01
C ALA A 150 43.29 20.37 -0.78
N GLY A 151 44.04 20.20 0.32
CA GLY A 151 44.21 21.22 1.36
C GLY A 151 43.06 21.46 2.35
N SER A 152 43.18 20.91 3.56
CA SER A 152 43.34 21.72 4.78
C SER A 152 43.48 20.80 5.98
N ARG A 153 44.19 21.27 7.01
CA ARG A 153 44.62 20.61 8.25
C ARG A 153 43.48 20.19 9.20
N LEU A 154 42.32 19.82 8.64
CA LEU A 154 41.06 19.52 9.33
C LEU A 154 40.74 18.01 9.35
N SER A 155 41.37 17.18 8.50
CA SER A 155 41.15 15.73 8.51
C SER A 155 41.71 15.06 9.77
N ASP A 156 42.77 15.60 10.37
CA ASP A 156 43.35 15.06 11.61
C ASP A 156 42.48 15.28 12.85
N LEU A 157 41.51 16.21 12.78
CA LEU A 157 40.56 16.43 13.87
C LEU A 157 39.49 15.31 13.96
N SER A 158 39.36 14.48 12.92
CA SER A 158 38.45 13.32 12.93
C SER A 158 38.87 12.23 13.92
N SER A 159 40.15 12.21 14.33
CA SER A 159 40.67 11.29 15.35
C SER A 159 40.21 11.62 16.77
N LEU A 160 39.64 12.80 17.00
CA LEU A 160 39.22 13.33 18.30
C LEU A 160 37.71 13.20 18.60
N GLY A 161 36.96 12.44 17.79
CA GLY A 161 35.53 12.19 18.05
C GLY A 161 34.61 13.40 17.81
N LEU A 162 35.13 14.50 17.26
CA LEU A 162 34.36 15.67 16.78
C LEU A 162 34.01 15.55 15.28
N GLY A 163 33.59 14.35 14.86
CA GLY A 163 33.36 13.96 13.45
C GLY A 163 32.15 14.60 12.74
N GLY A 164 31.78 15.84 13.06
CA GLY A 164 30.61 16.52 12.48
C GLY A 164 30.91 17.75 11.60
N LEU A 165 32.16 18.23 11.54
CA LEU A 165 32.49 19.52 10.90
C LEU A 165 33.47 19.43 9.72
N GLY A 166 33.99 18.23 9.42
CA GLY A 166 34.81 17.99 8.23
C GLY A 166 33.97 17.36 7.13
N ALA A 167 33.14 18.16 6.45
CA ALA A 167 32.40 17.69 5.29
C ALA A 167 33.39 17.12 4.26
N SER A 168 33.24 15.83 3.92
CA SER A 168 33.65 15.39 2.60
C SER A 168 32.85 16.25 1.62
N MET A 169 33.49 17.23 0.99
CA MET A 169 32.86 18.19 0.05
C MET A 169 32.39 17.53 -1.27
N ASP A 170 32.24 16.22 -1.27
CA ASP A 170 31.85 15.44 -2.42
C ASP A 170 30.34 15.21 -2.46
N LEU A 171 29.68 15.85 -3.44
CA LEU A 171 28.23 15.80 -3.62
C LEU A 171 27.72 14.36 -3.79
N VAL A 172 28.45 13.51 -4.52
CA VAL A 172 28.03 12.13 -4.82
C VAL A 172 28.10 11.26 -3.56
N SER A 173 29.15 11.39 -2.75
CA SER A 173 29.21 10.76 -1.42
C SER A 173 28.06 11.20 -0.52
N SER A 174 27.75 12.50 -0.47
CA SER A 174 26.62 13.00 0.31
C SER A 174 25.26 12.50 -0.18
N LEU A 175 25.11 12.25 -1.49
CA LEU A 175 23.90 11.69 -2.07
C LEU A 175 23.73 10.21 -1.70
N ARG A 176 24.82 9.43 -1.75
CA ARG A 176 24.85 8.03 -1.30
C ARG A 176 24.40 7.92 0.16
N ASP A 177 25.01 8.72 1.03
CA ASP A 177 24.75 8.66 2.47
C ASP A 177 23.31 9.09 2.80
N LEU A 178 22.80 10.11 2.09
CA LEU A 178 21.41 10.54 2.17
C LEU A 178 20.44 9.41 1.77
N PHE A 179 20.65 8.77 0.62
CA PHE A 179 19.76 7.69 0.16
C PHE A 179 19.82 6.46 1.07
N LYS A 180 20.99 6.15 1.63
CA LYS A 180 21.15 5.08 2.61
C LYS A 180 20.35 5.39 3.88
N GLN A 181 20.50 6.58 4.46
CA GLN A 181 19.78 6.98 5.67
C GLN A 181 18.26 7.02 5.44
N MET A 182 17.81 7.53 4.29
CA MET A 182 16.39 7.51 3.90
C MET A 182 15.80 6.10 3.67
N SER A 183 16.65 5.07 3.53
CA SER A 183 16.22 3.66 3.44
C SER A 183 16.07 2.99 4.81
N GLU A 184 16.49 3.67 5.87
CA GLU A 184 16.53 3.16 7.24
C GLU A 184 15.53 3.89 8.16
N THR A 185 14.87 4.95 7.67
CA THR A 185 13.89 5.74 8.42
C THR A 185 12.56 5.81 7.67
N GLN A 186 11.46 6.03 8.40
CA GLN A 186 10.16 6.40 7.82
C GLN A 186 9.83 7.88 8.03
N GLU A 187 10.48 8.53 9.02
CA GLU A 187 10.29 9.95 9.31
C GLU A 187 10.96 10.88 8.27
N GLY A 188 10.55 12.15 8.27
CA GLY A 188 11.09 13.18 7.39
C GLY A 188 12.57 13.43 7.64
N PHE A 189 13.41 13.19 6.64
CA PHE A 189 14.86 13.36 6.78
C PHE A 189 15.31 14.75 6.31
N PRO A 190 16.11 15.51 7.10
CA PRO A 190 16.64 16.81 6.69
C PRO A 190 17.92 16.67 5.83
N PRO A 191 17.93 17.06 4.54
CA PRO A 191 19.09 16.89 3.65
C PRO A 191 20.17 17.97 3.84
N LEU A 192 20.57 18.27 5.09
CA LEU A 192 21.48 19.37 5.44
C LEU A 192 22.86 19.21 4.82
N MET A 193 23.46 18.01 4.92
CA MET A 193 24.80 17.75 4.39
C MET A 193 24.85 17.90 2.87
N PHE A 194 23.89 17.29 2.18
CA PHE A 194 23.78 17.37 0.72
C PHE A 194 23.54 18.82 0.26
N LEU A 195 22.64 19.54 0.92
CA LEU A 195 22.32 20.93 0.56
C LEU A 195 23.52 21.87 0.74
N ASN A 196 24.29 21.70 1.82
CA ASN A 196 25.50 22.49 2.04
C ASN A 196 26.60 22.17 1.00
N ALA A 197 26.77 20.89 0.64
CA ALA A 197 27.68 20.50 -0.44
C ALA A 197 27.26 21.11 -1.79
N LEU A 198 25.96 21.05 -2.12
CA LEU A 198 25.41 21.62 -3.34
C LEU A 198 25.66 23.13 -3.43
N ARG A 199 25.39 23.87 -2.35
CA ARG A 199 25.60 25.32 -2.27
C ARG A 199 27.08 25.71 -2.36
N SER A 200 27.98 24.88 -1.84
CA SER A 200 29.42 25.12 -1.93
C SER A 200 29.97 24.91 -3.33
N ILE A 201 29.46 23.92 -4.07
CA ILE A 201 29.89 23.64 -5.46
C ILE A 201 29.23 24.62 -6.42
N PHE A 202 27.95 24.94 -6.19
CA PHE A 202 27.14 25.77 -7.05
C PHE A 202 26.54 26.95 -6.24
N PRO A 203 27.25 28.09 -6.15
CA PRO A 203 26.83 29.25 -5.37
C PRO A 203 25.47 29.85 -5.78
N GLN A 204 24.96 29.54 -6.98
CA GLN A 204 23.62 29.90 -7.42
C GLN A 204 22.52 29.45 -6.43
N PHE A 205 22.66 28.26 -5.82
CA PHE A 205 21.69 27.75 -4.83
C PHE A 205 21.88 28.38 -3.43
N ALA A 206 22.89 29.24 -3.27
CA ALA A 206 23.13 30.02 -2.06
C ALA A 206 22.61 31.47 -2.17
N GLN A 207 21.97 31.84 -3.28
CA GLN A 207 21.34 33.14 -3.44
C GLN A 207 20.27 33.35 -2.36
N LYS A 208 20.23 34.54 -1.78
CA LYS A 208 19.25 34.93 -0.75
C LYS A 208 17.98 35.43 -1.40
N ASP A 209 16.85 35.16 -0.73
CA ASP A 209 15.57 35.69 -1.18
C ASP A 209 15.54 37.23 -1.08
N ARG A 210 14.72 37.87 -1.91
CA ARG A 210 14.57 39.32 -2.00
C ARG A 210 14.09 39.95 -0.68
N ASN A 211 13.45 39.16 0.16
CA ASN A 211 12.94 39.56 1.48
C ASN A 211 13.99 39.44 2.59
N GLY A 212 15.22 38.97 2.30
CA GLY A 212 16.34 38.88 3.25
C GLY A 212 16.23 37.75 4.27
N HIS A 213 15.09 37.08 4.37
CA HIS A 213 14.86 35.92 5.24
C HIS A 213 15.09 34.61 4.47
N GLY A 214 16.27 34.02 4.62
CA GLY A 214 16.60 32.70 4.07
C GLY A 214 17.09 32.69 2.62
N TYR A 215 17.15 31.49 2.05
CA TYR A 215 17.62 31.25 0.68
C TYR A 215 16.47 31.37 -0.32
N ALA A 216 16.78 31.81 -1.53
CA ALA A 216 15.83 31.94 -2.62
C ALA A 216 15.40 30.56 -3.15
N GLN A 217 14.16 30.46 -3.60
CA GLN A 217 13.69 29.31 -4.37
C GLN A 217 14.37 29.28 -5.74
N GLN A 218 14.73 28.09 -6.21
CA GLN A 218 15.41 27.86 -7.48
C GLN A 218 14.62 26.86 -8.34
N ASP A 219 15.00 26.74 -9.61
CA ASP A 219 14.34 25.80 -10.52
C ASP A 219 14.81 24.35 -10.25
N ALA A 220 13.85 23.42 -10.23
CA ALA A 220 14.13 21.99 -10.07
C ALA A 220 14.88 21.41 -11.27
N GLU A 221 14.66 21.96 -12.48
CA GLU A 221 15.41 21.55 -13.68
C GLU A 221 16.89 21.89 -13.56
N GLU A 222 17.20 23.08 -13.07
CA GLU A 222 18.58 23.50 -12.86
C GLU A 222 19.27 22.64 -11.80
N ALA A 223 18.56 22.34 -10.70
CA ALA A 223 19.05 21.39 -9.70
C ALA A 223 19.28 19.99 -10.29
N TRP A 224 18.36 19.48 -11.11
CA TRP A 224 18.49 18.19 -11.80
C TRP A 224 19.74 18.15 -12.69
N SER A 225 19.89 19.15 -13.57
CA SER A 225 21.00 19.23 -14.52
C SER A 225 22.37 19.32 -13.81
N GLN A 226 22.47 20.07 -12.71
CA GLN A 226 23.72 20.16 -11.94
C GLN A 226 24.05 18.85 -11.21
N ILE A 227 23.05 18.18 -10.63
CA ILE A 227 23.24 16.87 -9.98
C ILE A 227 23.66 15.81 -11.00
N VAL A 228 22.98 15.73 -12.16
CA VAL A 228 23.32 14.79 -13.23
C VAL A 228 24.73 15.05 -13.78
N THR A 229 25.15 16.32 -13.89
CA THR A 229 26.51 16.67 -14.32
C THR A 229 27.57 16.18 -13.32
N GLN A 230 27.31 16.29 -12.02
CA GLN A 230 28.22 15.78 -10.98
C GLN A 230 28.23 14.25 -10.92
N LEU A 231 27.08 13.60 -11.12
CA LEU A 231 27.00 12.15 -11.27
C LEU A 231 27.80 11.68 -12.49
N ARG A 232 27.70 12.40 -13.60
CA ARG A 232 28.43 12.05 -14.83
C ARG A 232 29.94 12.07 -14.64
N SER A 233 30.48 13.10 -13.98
CA SER A 233 31.92 13.27 -13.82
C SER A 233 32.56 12.34 -12.79
N LYS A 234 31.79 11.89 -11.78
CA LYS A 234 32.34 11.13 -10.64
C LYS A 234 31.90 9.67 -10.58
N LEU A 235 30.72 9.33 -11.09
CA LEU A 235 30.19 7.97 -11.06
C LEU A 235 30.61 7.21 -12.33
N VAL A 236 31.76 6.57 -12.27
CA VAL A 236 32.33 5.78 -13.37
C VAL A 236 32.11 4.30 -13.09
N ILE A 237 31.57 3.60 -14.08
CA ILE A 237 31.37 2.15 -14.08
C ILE A 237 32.51 1.52 -14.89
N LYS A 238 33.09 0.45 -14.35
CA LYS A 238 34.06 -0.38 -15.08
C LYS A 238 33.31 -1.52 -15.75
N GLU A 239 33.29 -1.55 -17.08
CA GLU A 239 32.73 -2.67 -17.85
C GLU A 239 33.86 -3.53 -18.44
N GLY A 240 33.89 -4.81 -18.05
CA GLY A 240 34.85 -5.82 -18.53
C GLY A 240 35.52 -6.60 -17.38
N GLU A 241 35.84 -7.87 -17.61
CA GLU A 241 36.72 -8.65 -16.73
C GLU A 241 38.19 -8.46 -17.15
N GLY A 242 39.02 -7.91 -16.26
CA GLY A 242 40.47 -7.77 -16.47
C GLY A 242 40.96 -6.35 -16.84
N ASP A 243 42.14 -6.28 -17.46
CA ASP A 243 42.91 -5.05 -17.75
C ASP A 243 42.41 -4.26 -18.99
N SER A 244 41.34 -4.74 -19.64
CA SER A 244 40.67 -4.11 -20.80
C SER A 244 39.32 -3.48 -20.45
N ALA A 245 39.08 -3.19 -19.16
CA ALA A 245 37.82 -2.63 -18.71
C ALA A 245 37.65 -1.18 -19.23
N THR A 246 36.60 -0.94 -20.02
CA THR A 246 36.26 0.41 -20.47
C THR A 246 35.56 1.15 -19.34
N GLU A 247 36.11 2.30 -18.97
CA GLU A 247 35.52 3.22 -17.99
C GLU A 247 34.43 4.06 -18.65
N VAL A 248 33.17 3.79 -18.31
CA VAL A 248 32.00 4.51 -18.85
C VAL A 248 31.26 5.18 -17.70
N SER A 249 30.88 6.44 -17.87
CA SER A 249 30.06 7.15 -16.89
C SER A 249 28.67 6.51 -16.77
N PHE A 250 28.14 6.40 -15.55
CA PHE A 250 26.78 5.91 -15.30
C PHE A 250 25.73 6.69 -16.12
N VAL A 251 25.88 8.02 -16.16
CA VAL A 251 24.96 8.91 -16.86
C VAL A 251 25.02 8.67 -18.38
N ASP A 252 26.22 8.53 -18.93
CA ASP A 252 26.41 8.27 -20.37
C ASP A 252 25.86 6.90 -20.78
N LYS A 253 25.88 5.94 -19.87
CA LYS A 253 25.34 4.60 -20.09
C LYS A 253 23.80 4.57 -20.06
N TYR A 254 23.19 5.07 -18.97
CA TYR A 254 21.77 4.84 -18.67
C TYR A 254 20.85 6.03 -18.97
N LEU A 255 21.35 7.26 -18.97
CA LEU A 255 20.54 8.49 -19.15
C LEU A 255 20.85 9.23 -20.46
N ALA A 256 21.97 8.96 -21.10
CA ALA A 256 22.35 9.66 -22.33
C ALA A 256 21.79 9.00 -23.59
N GLY A 257 21.07 9.78 -24.38
CA GLY A 257 20.70 9.46 -25.75
C GLY A 257 21.63 10.11 -26.77
N ARG A 258 21.52 9.69 -28.03
CA ARG A 258 22.22 10.33 -29.16
C ARG A 258 21.23 10.80 -30.20
N PHE A 259 21.40 12.02 -30.68
CA PHE A 259 20.72 12.56 -31.84
C PHE A 259 21.63 12.44 -33.06
N GLU A 260 21.04 12.05 -34.18
CA GLU A 260 21.57 12.33 -35.51
C GLU A 260 20.76 13.49 -36.09
N SER A 261 21.45 14.58 -36.41
CA SER A 261 20.83 15.81 -36.89
C SER A 261 21.23 16.08 -38.32
N VAL A 262 20.26 16.47 -39.14
CA VAL A 262 20.48 16.93 -40.51
C VAL A 262 20.15 18.41 -40.55
N THR A 263 21.12 19.23 -40.94
CA THR A 263 20.95 20.68 -41.07
C THR A 263 20.86 21.05 -42.55
N GLU A 264 19.73 21.64 -42.96
CA GLU A 264 19.47 22.08 -44.33
C GLU A 264 19.22 23.58 -44.39
N CYS A 265 19.69 24.25 -45.44
CA CYS A 265 19.37 25.66 -45.69
C CYS A 265 17.95 25.77 -46.25
N ASP A 266 17.12 26.65 -45.70
CA ASP A 266 15.74 26.85 -46.19
C ASP A 266 15.68 27.74 -47.45
N ASP A 267 16.77 28.42 -47.81
CA ASP A 267 16.82 29.34 -48.95
C ASP A 267 16.87 28.56 -50.29
N PRO A 268 15.88 28.74 -51.19
CA PRO A 268 15.86 28.05 -52.48
C PRO A 268 17.07 28.39 -53.35
N ALA A 269 17.69 29.56 -53.19
CA ALA A 269 18.91 29.92 -53.93
C ALA A 269 20.13 29.12 -53.45
N ALA A 270 20.22 28.80 -52.15
CA ALA A 270 21.29 27.94 -51.62
C ALA A 270 21.13 26.48 -52.07
N LYS A 271 19.89 25.98 -52.09
CA LYS A 271 19.60 24.62 -52.61
C LYS A 271 19.92 24.50 -54.10
N ALA A 272 19.58 25.52 -54.89
CA ALA A 272 19.90 25.57 -56.31
C ALA A 272 21.41 25.72 -56.60
N ALA A 273 22.16 26.33 -55.68
CA ALA A 273 23.61 26.46 -55.75
C ALA A 273 24.38 25.22 -55.28
N GLY A 274 23.68 24.14 -54.89
CA GLY A 274 24.29 22.85 -54.55
C GLY A 274 24.77 22.73 -53.10
N GLU A 275 24.23 23.50 -52.17
CA GLU A 275 24.58 23.37 -50.75
C GLU A 275 24.00 22.06 -50.15
N GLU A 276 24.86 21.11 -49.81
CA GLU A 276 24.48 19.82 -49.23
C GLU A 276 24.14 19.90 -47.74
N ALA A 277 23.28 18.99 -47.28
CA ALA A 277 22.85 18.92 -45.89
C ALA A 277 23.96 18.39 -44.97
N THR A 278 24.27 19.12 -43.89
CA THR A 278 25.31 18.71 -42.93
C THR A 278 24.72 17.76 -41.89
N LYS A 279 25.33 16.57 -41.74
CA LYS A 279 25.01 15.61 -40.69
C LYS A 279 25.86 15.84 -39.45
N SER A 280 25.26 15.94 -38.27
CA SER A 280 25.97 16.00 -36.99
C SER A 280 25.40 14.98 -35.99
N SER A 281 26.24 14.48 -35.09
CA SER A 281 25.83 13.59 -34.01
C SER A 281 26.03 14.29 -32.66
N ASP A 282 24.94 14.47 -31.92
CA ASP A 282 24.93 15.18 -30.63
C ASP A 282 24.44 14.26 -29.50
N ILE A 283 24.98 14.39 -28.29
CA ILE A 283 24.52 13.63 -27.11
C ILE A 283 23.53 14.48 -26.32
N PHE A 284 22.44 13.87 -25.84
CA PHE A 284 21.45 14.54 -25.00
C PHE A 284 21.17 13.76 -23.71
N TYR A 285 20.85 14.47 -22.63
CA TYR A 285 20.50 13.89 -21.32
C TYR A 285 19.03 14.11 -20.94
N LYS A 286 18.35 14.98 -21.68
CA LYS A 286 16.95 15.32 -21.53
C LYS A 286 16.35 15.66 -22.90
N LEU A 287 15.07 15.39 -23.08
CA LEU A 287 14.28 15.85 -24.22
C LEU A 287 13.49 17.08 -23.82
N ASP A 288 13.72 18.19 -24.50
CA ASP A 288 12.97 19.42 -24.27
C ASP A 288 11.63 19.37 -25.02
N CYS A 289 10.54 19.51 -24.27
CA CYS A 289 9.18 19.64 -24.79
C CYS A 289 8.83 21.13 -24.85
N HIS A 290 8.82 21.69 -26.05
CA HIS A 290 8.46 23.10 -26.28
C HIS A 290 6.94 23.26 -26.34
N ILE A 291 6.40 24.14 -25.48
CA ILE A 291 4.95 24.34 -25.36
C ILE A 291 4.56 25.63 -26.07
N GLY A 292 4.06 25.49 -27.28
CA GLY A 292 3.51 26.56 -28.10
C GLY A 292 2.00 26.73 -27.96
N LYS A 293 1.42 27.52 -28.89
CA LYS A 293 -0.04 27.73 -28.97
C LYS A 293 -0.80 26.53 -29.53
N GLU A 294 -0.13 25.65 -30.28
CA GLU A 294 -0.73 24.52 -30.97
C GLU A 294 -0.53 23.20 -30.20
N THR A 295 0.39 23.19 -29.23
CA THR A 295 0.78 22.00 -28.45
C THR A 295 -0.29 21.63 -27.43
N ASN A 296 -0.95 20.49 -27.62
CA ASN A 296 -1.94 19.94 -26.67
C ASN A 296 -1.46 18.65 -26.02
N HIS A 297 -0.68 17.87 -26.76
CA HIS A 297 -0.11 16.63 -26.29
C HIS A 297 1.41 16.76 -26.14
N LEU A 298 1.99 15.93 -25.28
CA LEU A 298 3.44 15.86 -25.10
C LEU A 298 4.16 15.55 -26.43
N HIS A 299 3.56 14.68 -27.25
CA HIS A 299 4.09 14.29 -28.56
C HIS A 299 4.39 15.49 -29.46
N ASP A 300 3.41 16.38 -29.63
CA ASP A 300 3.55 17.61 -30.42
C ASP A 300 4.72 18.49 -29.93
N GLY A 301 4.92 18.55 -28.60
CA GLY A 301 5.92 19.39 -27.98
C GLY A 301 7.34 18.84 -28.11
N ILE A 302 7.49 17.51 -28.12
CA ILE A 302 8.76 16.84 -28.43
C ILE A 302 9.08 17.04 -29.91
N LEU A 303 8.10 16.87 -30.81
CA LEU A 303 8.30 17.05 -32.24
C LEU A 303 8.75 18.48 -32.57
N ALA A 304 8.16 19.48 -31.91
CA ALA A 304 8.60 20.88 -32.00
C ALA A 304 10.01 21.12 -31.44
N GLY A 305 10.47 20.31 -30.48
CA GLY A 305 11.84 20.40 -29.94
C GLY A 305 12.90 19.71 -30.79
N LEU A 306 12.50 18.79 -31.67
CA LEU A 306 13.41 18.11 -32.59
C LEU A 306 13.74 18.95 -33.84
N GLU A 307 12.93 19.98 -34.12
CA GLU A 307 13.13 20.90 -35.23
C GLU A 307 13.52 22.29 -34.72
N GLU A 308 14.77 22.68 -34.97
CA GLU A 308 15.30 23.97 -34.56
C GLU A 308 15.65 24.81 -35.79
N LYS A 309 15.27 26.09 -35.80
CA LYS A 309 15.68 27.06 -36.82
C LYS A 309 16.86 27.86 -36.32
N ILE A 310 17.96 27.81 -37.07
CA ILE A 310 19.23 28.43 -36.73
C ILE A 310 19.60 29.41 -37.83
N GLU A 311 19.97 30.63 -37.46
CA GLU A 311 20.54 31.60 -38.40
C GLU A 311 22.05 31.34 -38.51
N LYS A 312 22.52 31.02 -39.72
CA LYS A 312 23.94 30.87 -40.02
C LYS A 312 24.28 31.64 -41.29
N ARG A 313 25.50 32.16 -41.35
CA ARG A 313 26.03 32.76 -42.58
C ARG A 313 26.32 31.64 -43.58
N SER A 314 25.58 31.62 -44.69
CA SER A 314 25.78 30.62 -45.75
C SER A 314 27.10 30.89 -46.46
N PRO A 315 27.99 29.88 -46.59
CA PRO A 315 29.23 30.03 -47.36
C PRO A 315 28.97 30.23 -48.86
N THR A 316 27.80 29.80 -49.36
CA THR A 316 27.42 29.86 -50.77
C THR A 316 26.77 31.20 -51.13
N LEU A 317 25.94 31.75 -50.24
CA LEU A 317 25.22 33.01 -50.48
C LEU A 317 25.89 34.24 -49.83
N ASP A 318 26.93 34.03 -49.01
CA ASP A 318 27.64 35.03 -48.19
C ASP A 318 26.71 35.99 -47.42
N ARG A 319 25.56 35.48 -46.97
CA ARG A 319 24.58 36.19 -46.15
C ARG A 319 24.01 35.27 -45.09
N ASP A 320 23.42 35.87 -44.05
CA ASP A 320 22.69 35.12 -43.04
C ASP A 320 21.45 34.49 -43.67
N ALA A 321 21.39 33.17 -43.61
CA ALA A 321 20.28 32.37 -44.07
C ALA A 321 19.72 31.55 -42.91
N VAL A 322 18.44 31.21 -43.00
CA VAL A 322 17.77 30.37 -42.02
C VAL A 322 18.04 28.91 -42.41
N TYR A 323 18.61 28.16 -41.47
CA TYR A 323 18.81 26.72 -41.57
C TYR A 323 17.83 26.01 -40.65
N THR A 324 17.21 24.94 -41.14
CA THR A 324 16.41 24.05 -40.31
C THR A 324 17.25 22.83 -39.93
N LYS A 325 17.52 22.67 -38.63
CA LYS A 325 18.16 21.49 -38.03
C LYS A 325 17.06 20.52 -37.60
N ARG A 326 17.01 19.35 -38.24
CA ARG A 326 16.12 18.24 -37.87
C ARG A 326 16.91 17.18 -37.12
N SER A 327 16.61 17.03 -35.84
CA SER A 327 17.22 16.02 -34.98
C SER A 327 16.34 14.76 -34.94
N ARG A 328 16.95 13.58 -35.00
CA ARG A 328 16.28 12.27 -34.83
C ARG A 328 17.09 11.42 -33.85
N ILE A 329 16.41 10.62 -33.04
CA ILE A 329 17.08 9.84 -31.99
C ILE A 329 17.73 8.60 -32.61
N ALA A 330 19.07 8.51 -32.52
CA ALA A 330 19.88 7.39 -32.97
C ALA A 330 20.16 6.36 -31.88
N ARG A 331 20.20 6.77 -30.59
CA ARG A 331 20.32 5.87 -29.43
C ARG A 331 19.39 6.31 -28.32
N LEU A 332 18.64 5.35 -27.76
CA LEU A 332 17.67 5.57 -26.70
C LEU A 332 18.23 5.17 -25.33
N PRO A 333 18.21 6.05 -24.31
CA PRO A 333 18.65 5.71 -22.96
C PRO A 333 17.63 4.81 -22.25
N LYS A 334 18.07 3.99 -21.29
CA LYS A 334 17.14 3.22 -20.44
C LYS A 334 16.18 4.12 -19.67
N TYR A 335 16.66 5.24 -19.15
CA TYR A 335 15.85 6.25 -18.48
C TYR A 335 15.82 7.54 -19.30
N LEU A 336 14.63 7.90 -19.76
CA LEU A 336 14.41 9.10 -20.57
C LEU A 336 13.84 10.23 -19.71
N THR A 337 14.61 11.32 -19.59
CA THR A 337 14.13 12.53 -18.90
C THR A 337 13.48 13.45 -19.92
N VAL A 338 12.23 13.86 -19.66
CA VAL A 338 11.51 14.82 -20.51
C VAL A 338 11.29 16.11 -19.73
N HIS A 339 11.79 17.22 -20.26
CA HIS A 339 11.72 18.54 -19.64
C HIS A 339 10.64 19.38 -20.31
N PHE A 340 9.64 19.80 -19.55
CA PHE A 340 8.59 20.70 -20.03
C PHE A 340 9.08 22.15 -19.92
N VAL A 341 9.40 22.77 -21.06
CA VAL A 341 9.90 24.15 -21.13
C VAL A 341 8.74 25.14 -20.91
N ARG A 342 8.27 25.23 -19.66
CA ARG A 342 7.13 26.08 -19.26
C ARG A 342 7.56 27.48 -18.86
N PHE A 343 8.78 27.65 -18.35
CA PHE A 343 9.27 28.95 -17.92
C PHE A 343 9.91 29.68 -19.09
N PHE A 344 9.51 30.94 -19.30
CA PHE A 344 10.09 31.80 -20.30
C PHE A 344 10.21 33.23 -19.80
N TRP A 345 11.17 33.97 -20.34
CA TRP A 345 11.32 35.39 -20.06
C TRP A 345 10.34 36.19 -20.91
N LYS A 346 9.34 36.82 -20.28
CA LYS A 346 8.40 37.68 -21.00
C LYS A 346 8.99 39.08 -21.15
N ARG A 347 9.51 39.37 -22.35
CA ARG A 347 10.16 40.66 -22.70
C ARG A 347 9.29 41.90 -22.41
N GLU A 348 7.98 41.81 -22.64
CA GLU A 348 7.04 42.93 -22.38
C GLU A 348 6.99 43.34 -20.90
N THR A 349 6.98 42.35 -20.00
CA THR A 349 6.82 42.58 -18.56
C THR A 349 8.15 42.54 -17.80
N GLN A 350 9.25 42.21 -18.48
CA GLN A 350 10.58 41.99 -17.90
C GLN A 350 10.52 41.08 -16.65
N LYS A 351 9.73 40.01 -16.76
CA LYS A 351 9.48 39.04 -15.70
C LYS A 351 9.49 37.63 -16.25
N LYS A 352 9.99 36.68 -15.45
CA LYS A 352 9.81 35.25 -15.71
C LYS A 352 8.32 34.91 -15.63
N ALA A 353 7.79 34.28 -16.66
CA ALA A 353 6.40 33.84 -16.72
C ALA A 353 6.35 32.33 -16.96
N LYS A 354 5.28 31.69 -16.46
CA LYS A 354 5.04 30.26 -16.65
C LYS A 354 3.88 30.02 -17.63
N ILE A 355 4.09 29.12 -18.57
CA ILE A 355 3.06 28.64 -19.51
C ILE A 355 2.13 27.67 -18.76
N MET A 356 0.90 28.12 -18.50
CA MET A 356 -0.13 27.38 -17.77
C MET A 356 -1.05 26.54 -18.67
N ARG A 357 -0.71 26.40 -19.95
CA ARG A 357 -1.47 25.58 -20.91
C ARG A 357 -1.50 24.11 -20.46
N LYS A 358 -2.66 23.47 -20.62
CA LYS A 358 -2.81 22.03 -20.39
C LYS A 358 -2.06 21.28 -21.49
N VAL A 359 -1.15 20.42 -21.10
CA VAL A 359 -0.42 19.51 -21.99
C VAL A 359 -0.56 18.12 -21.41
N THR A 360 -1.28 17.24 -22.09
CA THR A 360 -1.46 15.86 -21.64
C THR A 360 -0.23 15.04 -21.97
N PHE A 361 0.20 14.21 -21.03
CA PHE A 361 1.27 13.23 -21.24
C PHE A 361 0.70 11.82 -21.03
N PRO A 362 1.05 10.84 -21.88
CA PRO A 362 0.57 9.48 -21.73
C PRO A 362 1.32 8.75 -20.60
N ALA A 363 0.67 7.75 -20.00
CA ALA A 363 1.35 6.85 -19.04
C ALA A 363 2.41 5.98 -19.73
N GLU A 364 2.18 5.63 -20.99
CA GLU A 364 3.14 4.96 -21.86
C GLU A 364 3.53 5.86 -23.02
N LEU A 365 4.82 6.12 -23.18
CA LEU A 365 5.37 6.94 -24.25
C LEU A 365 5.98 6.04 -25.32
N ASP A 366 5.43 6.11 -26.53
CA ASP A 366 6.02 5.54 -27.74
C ASP A 366 6.93 6.58 -28.39
N VAL A 367 8.24 6.31 -28.43
CA VAL A 367 9.22 7.23 -29.02
C VAL A 367 9.69 6.80 -30.40
N VAL A 368 9.19 5.67 -30.93
CA VAL A 368 9.67 5.11 -32.20
C VAL A 368 9.54 6.10 -33.34
N GLU A 369 8.50 6.95 -33.33
CA GLU A 369 8.30 7.99 -34.34
C GLU A 369 9.45 9.02 -34.42
N PHE A 370 10.08 9.31 -33.29
CA PHE A 370 11.17 10.28 -33.16
C PHE A 370 12.55 9.71 -33.52
N CYS A 371 12.65 8.39 -33.71
CA CYS A 371 13.90 7.71 -33.99
C CYS A 371 14.35 7.83 -35.45
N THR A 372 15.61 7.50 -35.73
CA THR A 372 16.12 7.32 -37.10
C THR A 372 15.44 6.14 -37.79
N GLU A 373 15.37 6.14 -39.12
CA GLU A 373 14.75 5.06 -39.89
C GLU A 373 15.45 3.70 -39.68
N GLU A 374 16.75 3.72 -39.38
CA GLU A 374 17.53 2.53 -39.03
C GLU A 374 17.05 1.95 -37.70
N LEU A 375 16.96 2.78 -36.66
CA LEU A 375 16.52 2.35 -35.34
C LEU A 375 15.04 1.95 -35.33
N LYS A 376 14.19 2.63 -36.11
CA LYS A 376 12.77 2.26 -36.28
C LYS A 376 12.60 0.81 -36.75
N LYS A 377 13.36 0.40 -37.77
CA LYS A 377 13.28 -0.97 -38.32
C LYS A 377 13.64 -2.03 -37.28
N GLN A 378 14.54 -1.71 -36.36
CA GLN A 378 14.96 -2.60 -35.27
C GLN A 378 13.92 -2.65 -34.13
N LEU A 379 13.30 -1.51 -33.81
CA LEU A 379 12.38 -1.41 -32.67
C LEU A 379 10.95 -1.87 -32.99
N ILE A 380 10.45 -1.71 -34.22
CA ILE A 380 9.06 -2.05 -34.58
C ILE A 380 8.70 -3.52 -34.25
N PRO A 381 9.48 -4.54 -34.66
CA PRO A 381 9.14 -5.94 -34.35
C PRO A 381 9.09 -6.22 -32.85
N ILE A 382 10.02 -5.63 -32.09
CA ILE A 382 10.10 -5.80 -30.63
C ILE A 382 8.91 -5.12 -29.97
N ARG A 383 8.59 -3.88 -30.37
CA ARG A 383 7.47 -3.10 -29.85
C ARG A 383 6.14 -3.84 -30.04
N ASP A 384 5.88 -4.33 -31.25
CA ASP A 384 4.61 -4.96 -31.59
C ASP A 384 4.45 -6.26 -30.78
N LYS A 385 5.51 -7.07 -30.66
CA LYS A 385 5.52 -8.26 -29.80
C LYS A 385 5.33 -7.94 -28.32
N VAL A 386 5.94 -6.86 -27.80
CA VAL A 386 5.73 -6.41 -26.42
C VAL A 386 4.27 -6.00 -26.18
N ARG A 387 3.63 -5.34 -27.17
CA ARG A 387 2.20 -5.00 -27.09
C ARG A 387 1.32 -6.24 -27.09
N ASP A 388 1.64 -7.24 -27.92
CA ASP A 388 0.90 -8.50 -27.97
C ASP A 388 0.99 -9.26 -26.63
N ILE A 389 2.20 -9.40 -26.07
CA ILE A 389 2.42 -10.06 -24.76
C ILE A 389 1.62 -9.35 -23.66
N ARG A 390 1.65 -8.01 -23.62
CA ARG A 390 0.90 -7.24 -22.61
C ARG A 390 -0.60 -7.38 -22.77
N LYS A 391 -1.09 -7.44 -24.02
CA LYS A 391 -2.51 -7.66 -24.30
C LYS A 391 -2.93 -9.05 -23.82
N GLU A 392 -2.13 -10.07 -24.09
CA GLU A 392 -2.34 -11.44 -23.58
C GLU A 392 -2.35 -11.46 -22.05
N GLU A 393 -1.40 -10.81 -21.38
CA GLU A 393 -1.37 -10.71 -19.91
C GLU A 393 -2.66 -10.09 -19.33
N VAL A 394 -3.14 -8.99 -19.91
CA VAL A 394 -4.38 -8.33 -19.48
C VAL A 394 -5.60 -9.21 -19.74
N ASP A 395 -5.66 -9.90 -20.87
CA ASP A 395 -6.77 -10.79 -21.20
C ASP A 395 -6.80 -12.03 -20.29
N VAL A 396 -5.63 -12.59 -19.94
CA VAL A 396 -5.50 -13.67 -18.95
C VAL A 396 -5.92 -13.18 -17.55
N GLU A 397 -5.54 -11.96 -17.13
CA GLU A 397 -5.97 -11.39 -15.85
C GLU A 397 -7.49 -11.16 -15.79
N ARG A 398 -8.08 -10.67 -16.89
CA ARG A 398 -9.54 -10.54 -17.03
C ARG A 398 -10.23 -11.90 -16.97
N ALA A 399 -9.68 -12.92 -17.63
CA ALA A 399 -10.18 -14.29 -17.55
C ALA A 399 -10.12 -14.82 -16.11
N ARG A 400 -9.02 -14.59 -15.37
CA ARG A 400 -8.89 -14.94 -13.95
C ARG A 400 -9.96 -14.25 -13.10
N LYS A 401 -10.19 -12.94 -13.28
CA LYS A 401 -11.23 -12.21 -12.55
C LYS A 401 -12.62 -12.79 -12.82
N ARG A 402 -12.91 -13.15 -14.08
CA ARG A 402 -14.16 -13.83 -14.48
C ARG A 402 -14.29 -15.22 -13.84
N GLN A 403 -13.24 -16.02 -13.85
CA GLN A 403 -13.23 -17.36 -13.22
C GLN A 403 -13.42 -17.28 -11.70
N LYS A 404 -12.76 -16.33 -11.01
CA LYS A 404 -12.95 -16.11 -9.57
C LYS A 404 -14.39 -15.71 -9.23
N LEU A 405 -14.98 -14.79 -10.00
CA LEU A 405 -16.39 -14.39 -9.83
C LEU A 405 -17.35 -15.55 -10.12
N ALA A 406 -17.08 -16.35 -11.15
CA ALA A 406 -17.88 -17.52 -11.48
C ALA A 406 -17.84 -18.58 -10.37
N HIS A 407 -16.66 -18.86 -9.82
CA HIS A 407 -16.48 -19.79 -8.70
C HIS A 407 -17.19 -19.29 -7.43
N GLN A 408 -17.04 -18.00 -7.08
CA GLN A 408 -17.76 -17.41 -5.95
C GLN A 408 -19.28 -17.53 -6.11
N ARG A 409 -19.79 -17.27 -7.31
CA ARG A 409 -21.22 -17.42 -7.61
C ARG A 409 -21.69 -18.88 -7.53
N GLU A 410 -20.87 -19.82 -7.97
CA GLU A 410 -21.17 -21.25 -7.86
C GLU A 410 -21.16 -21.73 -6.40
N GLU A 411 -20.22 -21.25 -5.58
CA GLU A 411 -20.23 -21.51 -4.13
C GLU A 411 -21.44 -20.89 -3.43
N GLU A 412 -21.82 -19.66 -3.77
CA GLU A 412 -23.04 -19.03 -3.25
C GLU A 412 -24.29 -19.82 -3.64
N LEU A 413 -24.37 -20.32 -4.88
CA LEU A 413 -25.46 -21.19 -5.33
C LEU A 413 -25.48 -22.54 -4.61
N LYS A 414 -24.32 -23.15 -4.35
CA LYS A 414 -24.21 -24.39 -3.56
C LYS A 414 -24.64 -24.17 -2.11
N ARG A 415 -24.20 -23.09 -1.45
CA ARG A 415 -24.64 -22.71 -0.09
C ARG A 415 -26.14 -22.39 -0.04
N ALA A 416 -26.69 -21.78 -1.09
CA ALA A 416 -28.12 -21.55 -1.20
C ALA A 416 -28.91 -22.86 -1.38
N ALA A 417 -28.40 -23.81 -2.18
CA ALA A 417 -29.02 -25.13 -2.37
C ALA A 417 -28.96 -26.00 -1.10
N GLU A 418 -27.88 -25.92 -0.32
CA GLU A 418 -27.72 -26.62 0.96
C GLU A 418 -28.62 -26.04 2.06
N SER A 419 -28.93 -24.74 2.02
CA SER A 419 -29.87 -24.10 2.94
C SER A 419 -31.35 -24.30 2.57
N ASP A 420 -31.66 -24.70 1.33
CA ASP A 420 -33.02 -25.00 0.85
C ASP A 420 -33.44 -26.48 1.04
N ALA A 421 -32.55 -27.34 1.55
CA ALA A 421 -32.82 -28.76 1.81
C ALA A 421 -33.81 -29.03 2.97
N GLY A 422 -34.42 -28.00 3.56
CA GLY A 422 -35.34 -28.09 4.70
C GLY A 422 -36.76 -27.54 4.48
N LEU A 423 -37.19 -27.17 3.27
CA LEU A 423 -38.51 -26.53 3.04
C LEU A 423 -39.53 -27.38 2.26
N GLU A 424 -40.81 -27.21 2.64
CA GLU A 424 -41.96 -28.00 2.20
C GLU A 424 -42.31 -27.90 0.69
N PRO A 425 -43.03 -28.90 0.12
CA PRO A 425 -43.21 -29.09 -1.32
C PRO A 425 -43.96 -27.97 -2.05
N MET A 426 -44.58 -27.03 -1.34
CA MET A 426 -45.44 -25.99 -1.92
C MET A 426 -44.66 -24.81 -2.52
N GLN A 427 -43.41 -24.60 -2.11
CA GLN A 427 -42.57 -23.50 -2.62
C GLN A 427 -41.79 -23.88 -3.90
N LYS A 428 -41.60 -25.18 -4.16
CA LYS A 428 -40.92 -25.68 -5.38
C LYS A 428 -41.60 -25.27 -6.69
N LYS A 429 -42.92 -25.10 -6.70
CA LYS A 429 -43.68 -24.71 -7.91
C LYS A 429 -43.52 -23.23 -8.29
N LYS A 430 -43.30 -22.33 -7.33
CA LYS A 430 -43.08 -20.90 -7.63
C LYS A 430 -41.64 -20.60 -8.05
N ALA A 431 -40.66 -21.40 -7.59
CA ALA A 431 -39.27 -21.27 -8.01
C ALA A 431 -39.02 -21.78 -9.44
N THR A 432 -39.80 -22.76 -9.92
CA THR A 432 -39.64 -23.32 -11.28
C THR A 432 -40.14 -22.38 -12.38
N GLU A 433 -41.02 -21.43 -12.07
CA GLU A 433 -41.51 -20.44 -13.05
C GLU A 433 -40.51 -19.29 -13.26
N GLY A 434 -39.81 -18.86 -12.21
CA GLY A 434 -38.77 -17.80 -12.31
C GLY A 434 -37.48 -18.24 -13.02
N GLN A 435 -37.13 -19.53 -12.98
CA GLN A 435 -35.93 -20.05 -13.67
C GLN A 435 -36.06 -20.11 -15.19
N LYS A 436 -37.29 -20.09 -15.75
CA LYS A 436 -37.52 -20.13 -17.19
C LYS A 436 -37.40 -18.76 -17.88
N GLU A 437 -37.47 -17.65 -17.13
CA GLU A 437 -37.27 -16.31 -17.70
C GLU A 437 -35.78 -15.90 -17.75
N ALA A 438 -34.96 -16.36 -16.81
CA ALA A 438 -33.53 -16.03 -16.76
C ALA A 438 -32.66 -16.80 -17.79
N THR A 439 -33.16 -17.91 -18.35
CA THR A 439 -32.42 -18.71 -19.35
C THR A 439 -32.57 -18.18 -20.78
N LYS A 440 -33.42 -17.18 -21.04
CA LYS A 440 -33.65 -16.62 -22.37
C LYS A 440 -32.77 -15.42 -22.74
N SER A 441 -32.00 -14.86 -21.80
CA SER A 441 -31.18 -13.66 -22.04
C SER A 441 -29.68 -13.93 -22.20
N GLY A 442 -29.25 -15.19 -22.32
CA GLY A 442 -27.84 -15.59 -22.38
C GLY A 442 -27.35 -16.18 -23.71
N GLU A 443 -28.21 -16.36 -24.71
CA GLU A 443 -27.81 -16.90 -26.02
C GLU A 443 -27.38 -15.79 -26.97
N GLN A 444 -26.30 -15.09 -26.64
CA GLN A 444 -25.54 -14.31 -27.62
C GLN A 444 -24.13 -14.01 -27.10
N ASP A 445 -23.32 -15.05 -26.92
CA ASP A 445 -21.89 -14.94 -27.18
C ASP A 445 -21.35 -16.33 -27.51
N GLY A 446 -20.92 -16.49 -28.76
CA GLY A 446 -20.27 -17.70 -29.20
C GLY A 446 -18.83 -17.66 -28.72
N ASP A 447 -18.52 -18.44 -27.68
CA ASP A 447 -17.15 -18.86 -27.45
C ASP A 447 -17.10 -20.30 -26.95
N THR A 448 -16.12 -20.99 -27.52
CA THR A 448 -15.83 -22.41 -27.47
C THR A 448 -15.65 -22.89 -26.02
N GLY A 449 -16.43 -23.90 -25.62
CA GLY A 449 -16.32 -24.50 -24.30
C GLY A 449 -14.99 -25.21 -24.10
N MET A 450 -14.09 -24.59 -23.33
CA MET A 450 -12.97 -25.27 -22.68
C MET A 450 -13.36 -25.56 -21.23
N THR A 451 -13.33 -26.84 -20.86
CA THR A 451 -13.65 -27.33 -19.51
C THR A 451 -12.51 -26.97 -18.56
N ASP A 452 -12.48 -25.73 -18.07
CA ASP A 452 -11.41 -25.29 -17.19
C ASP A 452 -11.75 -25.56 -15.71
N VAL A 453 -11.04 -26.54 -15.17
CA VAL A 453 -10.96 -26.84 -13.74
C VAL A 453 -10.38 -25.61 -13.02
N PHE A 454 -10.99 -25.19 -11.91
CA PHE A 454 -10.51 -24.10 -11.08
C PHE A 454 -9.07 -24.39 -10.58
N LYS A 455 -8.08 -23.68 -11.12
CA LYS A 455 -6.67 -23.79 -10.72
C LYS A 455 -6.42 -22.95 -9.45
N SER A 456 -5.55 -23.43 -8.57
CA SER A 456 -5.16 -22.69 -7.35
C SER A 456 -4.34 -21.43 -7.68
N ASP A 457 -4.32 -20.45 -6.77
CA ASP A 457 -3.56 -19.20 -6.96
C ASP A 457 -2.04 -19.46 -7.17
N ALA A 458 -1.49 -20.52 -6.58
CA ALA A 458 -0.08 -20.88 -6.73
C ALA A 458 0.25 -21.49 -8.11
N GLU A 459 -0.64 -22.30 -8.67
CA GLU A 459 -0.48 -22.87 -10.02
C GLU A 459 -0.57 -21.78 -11.09
N TYR A 460 -1.43 -20.79 -10.88
CA TYR A 460 -1.55 -19.63 -11.76
C TYR A 460 -0.30 -18.75 -11.72
N GLU A 461 0.26 -18.47 -10.53
CA GLU A 461 1.53 -17.72 -10.42
C GLU A 461 2.69 -18.49 -11.08
N ALA A 462 2.72 -19.82 -10.98
CA ALA A 462 3.71 -20.64 -11.67
C ALA A 462 3.56 -20.60 -13.20
N GLU A 463 2.33 -20.66 -13.71
CA GLU A 463 2.01 -20.55 -15.14
C GLU A 463 2.33 -19.14 -15.68
N LYS A 464 2.01 -18.09 -14.92
CA LYS A 464 2.39 -16.69 -15.20
C LYS A 464 3.90 -16.51 -15.24
N ASN A 465 4.63 -17.06 -14.26
CA ASN A 465 6.09 -16.97 -14.25
C ASN A 465 6.72 -17.73 -15.43
N ALA A 466 6.16 -18.87 -15.80
CA ALA A 466 6.59 -19.64 -16.97
C ALA A 466 6.29 -18.90 -18.29
N SER A 467 5.11 -18.28 -18.43
CA SER A 467 4.76 -17.48 -19.61
C SER A 467 5.61 -16.23 -19.74
N ILE A 468 5.88 -15.51 -18.63
CA ILE A 468 6.80 -14.37 -18.60
C ILE A 468 8.21 -14.80 -19.01
N LEU A 469 8.68 -15.96 -18.55
CA LEU A 469 10.01 -16.46 -18.90
C LEU A 469 10.10 -16.87 -20.38
N ALA A 470 9.05 -17.49 -20.92
CA ALA A 470 8.94 -17.81 -22.35
C ALA A 470 8.91 -16.52 -23.20
N ALA A 471 8.07 -15.55 -22.83
CA ALA A 471 7.98 -14.24 -23.47
C ALA A 471 9.32 -13.48 -23.45
N LYS A 472 10.03 -13.49 -22.31
CA LYS A 472 11.38 -12.91 -22.21
C LYS A 472 12.37 -13.59 -23.15
N LYS A 473 12.29 -14.92 -23.29
CA LYS A 473 13.16 -15.69 -24.18
C LYS A 473 12.87 -15.38 -25.65
N GLU A 474 11.61 -15.24 -26.04
CA GLU A 474 11.21 -14.82 -27.38
C GLU A 474 11.64 -13.38 -27.69
N LEU A 475 11.44 -12.45 -26.75
CA LEU A 475 11.90 -11.07 -26.88
C LEU A 475 13.42 -10.99 -27.01
N ALA A 476 14.16 -11.76 -26.23
CA ALA A 476 15.62 -11.84 -26.32
C ALA A 476 16.10 -12.34 -27.69
N ALA A 477 15.34 -13.21 -28.36
CA ALA A 477 15.68 -13.72 -29.70
C ALA A 477 15.46 -12.68 -30.81
N LEU A 478 14.54 -11.73 -30.60
CA LEU A 478 14.24 -10.65 -31.55
C LEU A 478 15.14 -9.42 -31.39
N ILE A 479 15.88 -9.30 -30.28
CA ILE A 479 16.76 -8.16 -30.04
C ILE A 479 18.03 -8.30 -30.89
N ASP A 480 18.32 -7.28 -31.69
CA ASP A 480 19.57 -7.19 -32.45
C ASP A 480 20.81 -7.35 -31.55
N PRO A 481 21.84 -8.12 -31.95
CA PRO A 481 23.04 -8.35 -31.16
C PRO A 481 23.76 -7.06 -30.70
N LYS A 482 23.71 -6.01 -31.53
CA LYS A 482 24.29 -4.69 -31.22
C LYS A 482 23.52 -3.93 -30.12
N LEU A 483 22.19 -4.06 -30.08
CA LEU A 483 21.35 -3.49 -29.01
C LEU A 483 21.35 -4.39 -27.77
N ALA A 484 21.57 -5.70 -27.93
CA ALA A 484 21.69 -6.64 -26.82
C ALA A 484 22.96 -6.40 -25.99
N SER A 485 24.08 -6.06 -26.64
CA SER A 485 25.37 -5.80 -25.97
C SER A 485 25.39 -4.53 -25.12
N ASP A 486 24.53 -3.56 -25.41
CA ASP A 486 24.44 -2.31 -24.65
C ASP A 486 23.36 -2.42 -23.56
N ALA A 487 23.78 -2.74 -22.33
CA ALA A 487 22.86 -2.86 -21.19
C ALA A 487 22.17 -1.54 -20.81
N GLY A 488 22.69 -0.39 -21.28
CA GLY A 488 22.16 0.94 -21.00
C GLY A 488 21.12 1.43 -22.01
N THR A 489 20.90 0.71 -23.11
CA THR A 489 19.95 1.12 -24.16
C THR A 489 18.54 0.59 -23.91
N ASN A 490 17.53 1.36 -24.29
CA ASN A 490 16.17 0.82 -24.38
C ASN A 490 16.04 -0.07 -25.63
N LYS A 491 15.38 -1.22 -25.47
CA LYS A 491 15.28 -2.28 -26.48
C LYS A 491 13.94 -2.33 -27.20
N SER A 492 12.88 -1.76 -26.62
CA SER A 492 11.52 -1.81 -27.19
C SER A 492 11.02 -0.49 -27.78
N GLY A 493 11.66 0.63 -27.45
CA GLY A 493 11.18 1.97 -27.83
C GLY A 493 9.92 2.43 -27.09
N LEU A 494 9.43 1.62 -26.15
CA LEU A 494 8.34 2.00 -25.24
C LEU A 494 8.94 2.43 -23.91
N TYR A 495 8.39 3.51 -23.35
CA TYR A 495 8.71 3.98 -22.01
C TYR A 495 7.46 4.03 -21.15
N GLU A 496 7.65 3.74 -19.88
CA GLU A 496 6.60 3.84 -18.88
C GLU A 496 6.91 5.02 -17.95
N LEU A 497 5.90 5.82 -17.64
CA LEU A 497 6.05 6.95 -16.74
C LEU A 497 6.35 6.47 -15.31
N ARG A 498 7.55 6.78 -14.82
CA ARG A 498 8.01 6.34 -13.48
C ARG A 498 7.89 7.42 -12.41
N ALA A 499 8.13 8.68 -12.77
CA ALA A 499 8.09 9.78 -11.83
C ALA A 499 7.74 11.11 -12.53
N VAL A 500 7.13 12.02 -11.78
CA VAL A 500 6.70 13.34 -12.24
C VAL A 500 7.05 14.40 -11.20
N ILE A 501 7.81 15.41 -11.61
CA ILE A 501 8.04 16.61 -10.80
C ILE A 501 6.99 17.65 -11.20
N THR A 502 6.27 18.17 -10.22
CA THR A 502 5.23 19.18 -10.42
C THR A 502 5.60 20.46 -9.72
N HIS A 503 5.25 21.59 -10.33
CA HIS A 503 5.42 22.91 -9.75
C HIS A 503 4.07 23.63 -9.68
N GLN A 504 3.70 24.09 -8.50
CA GLN A 504 2.51 24.91 -8.26
C GLN A 504 2.95 26.33 -7.94
N GLY A 505 2.75 27.26 -8.88
CA GLY A 505 3.24 28.63 -8.75
C GLY A 505 3.21 29.36 -10.09
N ALA A 506 3.22 30.70 -10.03
CA ALA A 506 3.13 31.56 -11.20
C ALA A 506 4.51 31.87 -11.84
N SER A 507 5.60 31.74 -11.07
CA SER A 507 6.98 32.02 -11.49
C SER A 507 7.93 30.92 -11.00
N ALA A 508 9.13 30.81 -11.56
CA ALA A 508 10.13 29.87 -11.05
C ALA A 508 10.63 30.25 -9.65
N ASP A 509 10.72 31.55 -9.39
CA ASP A 509 11.25 32.09 -8.12
C ASP A 509 10.20 32.08 -6.98
N SER A 510 8.97 31.59 -7.24
CA SER A 510 7.93 31.45 -6.21
C SER A 510 6.95 30.33 -6.53
N GLY A 511 6.76 29.43 -5.57
CA GLY A 511 5.78 28.35 -5.68
C GLY A 511 6.15 27.17 -4.82
N HIS A 512 5.62 26.00 -5.16
CA HIS A 512 5.88 24.77 -4.43
C HIS A 512 6.12 23.61 -5.39
N TYR A 513 7.23 22.91 -5.21
CA TYR A 513 7.55 21.71 -5.99
C TYR A 513 7.17 20.46 -5.21
N THR A 514 6.53 19.50 -5.87
CA THR A 514 6.23 18.17 -5.29
C THR A 514 6.51 17.08 -6.32
N SER A 515 6.91 15.89 -5.88
CA SER A 515 7.20 14.77 -6.78
C SER A 515 6.21 13.62 -6.59
N TYR A 516 5.81 13.00 -7.69
CA TYR A 516 5.04 11.77 -7.73
C TYR A 516 5.92 10.66 -8.27
N VAL A 517 5.96 9.50 -7.62
CA VAL A 517 6.77 8.34 -8.04
C VAL A 517 5.90 7.08 -8.03
N LYS A 518 5.92 6.29 -9.11
CA LYS A 518 5.17 5.05 -9.22
C LYS A 518 5.73 4.02 -8.23
N LYS A 519 4.85 3.33 -7.50
CA LYS A 519 5.26 2.26 -6.57
C LYS A 519 6.02 1.16 -7.31
N GLN A 520 7.06 0.60 -6.69
CA GLN A 520 7.73 -0.58 -7.22
C GLN A 520 6.82 -1.81 -7.02
N PRO A 521 6.86 -2.78 -7.94
CA PRO A 521 6.07 -4.01 -7.80
C PRO A 521 6.45 -4.72 -6.50
N ASN A 522 5.44 -5.15 -5.75
CA ASN A 522 5.63 -5.97 -4.55
C ASN A 522 6.30 -7.30 -4.95
N GLY A 523 6.90 -8.03 -4.00
CA GLY A 523 7.54 -9.34 -4.20
C GLY A 523 6.65 -10.43 -4.80
N LYS A 524 5.34 -10.14 -4.95
CA LYS A 524 4.34 -10.95 -5.68
C LYS A 524 4.15 -10.56 -7.16
N GLY A 525 4.88 -9.58 -7.69
CA GLY A 525 4.80 -9.20 -9.10
C GLY A 525 3.45 -8.61 -9.55
N GLU A 526 2.66 -8.07 -8.61
CA GLU A 526 1.46 -7.26 -8.90
C GLU A 526 1.86 -5.77 -8.86
N GLU A 527 1.61 -5.06 -9.97
CA GLU A 527 1.67 -3.61 -9.99
C GLU A 527 0.30 -3.05 -9.56
N ASP A 528 0.18 -2.59 -8.32
CA ASP A 528 -1.09 -2.04 -7.81
C ASP A 528 -1.53 -0.72 -8.52
N GLY A 529 -0.78 -0.23 -9.51
CA GLY A 529 -1.06 1.01 -10.24
C GLY A 529 -0.97 2.29 -9.39
N LYS A 530 -0.56 2.17 -8.13
CA LYS A 530 -0.49 3.25 -7.13
C LYS A 530 0.78 4.07 -7.24
N TRP A 531 0.70 5.30 -6.74
CA TRP A 531 1.78 6.28 -6.76
C TRP A 531 2.03 6.84 -5.36
N TRP A 532 3.28 7.16 -5.07
CA TRP A 532 3.68 7.93 -3.90
C TRP A 532 3.74 9.41 -4.27
N TRP A 533 2.99 10.24 -3.55
CA TRP A 533 3.09 11.69 -3.60
C TRP A 533 3.96 12.19 -2.46
N PHE A 534 5.13 12.71 -2.82
CA PHE A 534 6.10 13.32 -1.91
C PHE A 534 5.90 14.83 -1.88
N ASN A 535 5.37 15.31 -0.76
CA ASN A 535 5.20 16.72 -0.46
C ASN A 535 6.11 17.08 0.72
N ASP A 536 7.39 17.30 0.42
CA ASP A 536 8.47 17.45 1.39
C ASP A 536 8.49 16.26 2.37
N GLU A 537 8.22 16.51 3.65
CA GLU A 537 8.18 15.52 4.73
C GLU A 537 6.94 14.63 4.66
N LYS A 538 5.85 15.13 4.08
CA LYS A 538 4.58 14.40 4.03
C LYS A 538 4.54 13.52 2.78
N VAL A 539 4.52 12.21 3.01
CA VAL A 539 4.37 11.21 1.95
C VAL A 539 2.97 10.61 2.03
N THR A 540 2.28 10.60 0.90
CA THR A 540 0.92 10.06 0.80
C THR A 540 0.77 9.19 -0.43
N GLU A 541 -0.17 8.25 -0.38
CA GLU A 541 -0.48 7.38 -1.50
C GLU A 541 -1.58 8.00 -2.36
N VAL A 542 -1.44 7.93 -3.68
CA VAL A 542 -2.42 8.43 -4.65
C VAL A 542 -2.61 7.45 -5.81
N ASP A 543 -3.80 7.45 -6.40
CA ASP A 543 -4.13 6.61 -7.55
C ASP A 543 -3.63 7.19 -8.87
N GLY A 544 -3.49 6.34 -9.89
CA GLY A 544 -3.04 6.73 -11.23
C GLY A 544 -3.88 7.81 -11.89
N GLU A 545 -5.19 7.86 -11.63
CA GLU A 545 -6.10 8.91 -12.14
C GLU A 545 -5.65 10.32 -11.72
N LYS A 546 -5.06 10.44 -10.52
CA LYS A 546 -4.56 11.73 -10.04
C LYS A 546 -3.43 12.26 -10.91
N ILE A 547 -2.61 11.38 -11.47
CA ILE A 547 -1.46 11.73 -12.31
C ILE A 547 -1.91 12.38 -13.62
N GLU A 548 -3.02 11.92 -14.21
CA GLU A 548 -3.58 12.52 -15.43
C GLU A 548 -4.05 13.96 -15.21
N THR A 549 -4.49 14.29 -13.98
CA THR A 549 -4.88 15.66 -13.63
C THR A 549 -3.70 16.63 -13.59
N LEU A 550 -2.46 16.13 -13.54
CA LEU A 550 -1.24 16.93 -13.52
C LEU A 550 -0.87 17.51 -14.90
N ALA A 551 -1.59 17.14 -15.97
CA ALA A 551 -1.47 17.75 -17.30
C ALA A 551 -1.63 19.27 -17.31
N GLY A 552 -2.18 19.84 -16.23
CA GLY A 552 -2.35 21.27 -16.02
C GLY A 552 -3.62 21.82 -16.65
N GLY A 553 -3.62 23.12 -16.91
CA GLY A 553 -4.83 23.87 -17.21
C GLY A 553 -5.48 24.35 -15.92
N VAL A 554 -5.62 25.66 -15.79
CA VAL A 554 -6.45 26.23 -14.72
C VAL A 554 -7.86 25.72 -14.96
N HIS A 555 -8.45 25.02 -14.00
CA HIS A 555 -9.90 24.94 -13.90
C HIS A 555 -10.39 26.38 -13.70
N LEU A 556 -10.58 27.12 -14.80
CA LEU A 556 -11.43 28.28 -14.82
C LEU A 556 -12.81 27.72 -14.50
N SER A 557 -13.16 27.71 -13.21
CA SER A 557 -14.55 27.74 -12.78
C SER A 557 -15.18 28.91 -13.54
N LYS A 558 -15.88 28.60 -14.63
CA LYS A 558 -16.59 29.59 -15.43
C LYS A 558 -17.46 30.40 -14.46
N PRO A 559 -17.29 31.72 -14.34
CA PRO A 559 -18.35 32.51 -13.74
C PRO A 559 -19.58 32.30 -14.61
N ARG A 560 -20.69 31.90 -13.99
CA ARG A 560 -22.00 31.81 -14.66
C ARG A 560 -22.29 33.16 -15.30
N LEU A 561 -22.12 33.25 -16.62
CA LEU A 561 -22.64 34.34 -17.43
C LEU A 561 -24.16 34.25 -17.40
N SER A 562 -24.78 35.07 -16.56
CA SER A 562 -26.18 35.42 -16.70
C SER A 562 -26.35 36.21 -18.00
N ARG A 563 -27.09 35.62 -18.95
CA ARG A 563 -27.62 36.31 -20.12
C ARG A 563 -28.61 37.36 -19.64
N HIS A 564 -28.33 38.65 -19.78
CA HIS A 564 -29.35 39.66 -20.06
C HIS A 564 -28.80 40.66 -21.07
N ALA A 565 -29.40 40.66 -22.26
CA ALA A 565 -29.33 41.73 -23.22
C ALA A 565 -30.28 42.85 -22.77
N GLY A 566 -29.85 44.10 -22.85
CA GLY A 566 -30.70 45.25 -22.54
C GLY A 566 -29.93 46.56 -22.42
N THR A 567 -29.89 47.29 -23.54
CA THR A 567 -29.91 48.76 -23.69
C THR A 567 -29.08 49.62 -22.71
N ILE A 568 -28.04 50.24 -23.25
CA ILE A 568 -27.30 51.34 -22.64
C ILE A 568 -28.20 52.59 -22.60
N ALA A 569 -28.49 53.09 -21.41
CA ALA A 569 -28.89 54.48 -21.18
C ALA A 569 -28.07 55.02 -19.99
N GLN A 570 -27.40 56.14 -20.23
CA GLN A 570 -26.60 56.86 -19.24
C GLN A 570 -27.50 57.37 -18.11
N ALA A 571 -27.12 57.10 -16.85
CA ALA A 571 -27.68 57.74 -15.67
C ALA A 571 -26.56 58.05 -14.66
N GLU A 572 -26.60 59.26 -14.12
CA GLU A 572 -25.64 59.84 -13.18
C GLU A 572 -25.45 59.03 -11.88
N PRO A 573 -24.29 59.10 -11.21
CA PRO A 573 -24.01 58.28 -10.03
C PRO A 573 -24.78 58.77 -8.80
N PRO A 574 -25.48 57.90 -8.05
CA PRO A 574 -26.09 58.30 -6.78
C PRO A 574 -25.06 58.27 -5.64
N ALA A 575 -25.22 59.21 -4.71
CA ALA A 575 -24.37 59.42 -3.55
C ALA A 575 -24.13 58.15 -2.71
N ALA A 576 -22.87 57.91 -2.34
CA ALA A 576 -22.42 56.74 -1.61
C ALA A 576 -23.00 56.68 -0.18
N LYS A 577 -23.94 55.75 0.06
CA LYS A 577 -24.40 55.43 1.42
C LYS A 577 -23.35 54.57 2.14
N SER A 578 -23.04 54.95 3.38
CA SER A 578 -22.04 54.32 4.24
C SER A 578 -22.24 52.79 4.36
N ARG A 579 -21.19 52.03 4.01
CA ARG A 579 -21.16 50.55 4.02
C ARG A 579 -20.89 49.96 5.42
N TRP A 580 -20.76 50.81 6.44
CA TRP A 580 -20.38 50.40 7.81
C TRP A 580 -21.38 49.45 8.50
N PRO A 581 -22.71 49.62 8.38
CA PRO A 581 -23.68 48.73 9.04
C PRO A 581 -23.60 47.29 8.51
N ARG A 582 -23.37 47.12 7.20
CA ARG A 582 -23.17 45.81 6.58
C ARG A 582 -21.87 45.14 7.02
N ARG A 583 -20.81 45.93 7.22
CA ARG A 583 -19.52 45.41 7.72
C ARG A 583 -19.63 44.92 9.16
N LEU A 584 -20.38 45.62 10.01
CA LEU A 584 -20.66 45.15 11.37
C LEU A 584 -21.49 43.87 11.40
N ALA A 585 -22.50 43.76 10.53
CA ALA A 585 -23.30 42.54 10.42
C ALA A 585 -22.44 41.33 9.98
N TYR A 586 -21.57 41.51 8.99
CA TYR A 586 -20.63 40.46 8.58
C TYR A 586 -19.61 40.13 9.67
N ALA A 587 -19.09 41.13 10.39
CA ALA A 587 -18.18 40.91 11.51
C ALA A 587 -18.84 40.09 12.64
N GLY A 588 -20.12 40.34 12.94
CA GLY A 588 -20.88 39.55 13.90
C GLY A 588 -21.10 38.10 13.44
N ILE A 589 -21.47 37.90 12.17
CA ILE A 589 -21.71 36.56 11.61
C ILE A 589 -20.41 35.75 11.53
N PHE A 590 -19.36 36.30 10.93
CA PHE A 590 -18.08 35.61 10.79
C PHE A 590 -17.34 35.49 12.13
N GLY A 591 -17.50 36.46 13.03
CA GLY A 591 -17.00 36.37 14.40
C GLY A 591 -17.70 35.26 15.19
N GLY A 592 -19.02 35.16 15.12
CA GLY A 592 -19.79 34.08 15.76
C GLY A 592 -19.44 32.70 15.19
N LEU A 593 -19.36 32.56 13.87
CA LEU A 593 -18.89 31.34 13.21
C LEU A 593 -17.45 30.99 13.60
N GLY A 594 -16.57 31.99 13.69
CA GLY A 594 -15.18 31.82 14.11
C GLY A 594 -15.05 31.35 15.56
N VAL A 595 -15.86 31.90 16.48
CA VAL A 595 -15.89 31.46 17.88
C VAL A 595 -16.48 30.05 18.00
N ALA A 596 -17.54 29.74 17.25
CA ALA A 596 -18.14 28.41 17.25
C ALA A 596 -17.17 27.36 16.68
N ALA A 597 -16.53 27.66 15.54
CA ALA A 597 -15.51 26.80 14.94
C ALA A 597 -14.28 26.67 15.84
N GLY A 598 -13.86 27.77 16.49
CA GLY A 598 -12.75 27.79 17.45
C GLY A 598 -13.02 26.92 18.66
N LYS A 599 -14.22 27.02 19.27
CA LYS A 599 -14.62 26.14 20.38
C LYS A 599 -14.72 24.68 19.96
N TRP A 600 -15.29 24.40 18.79
CA TRP A 600 -15.37 23.05 18.25
C TRP A 600 -13.98 22.44 17.98
N MET A 601 -13.05 23.26 17.49
CA MET A 601 -11.67 22.85 17.24
C MET A 601 -10.88 22.68 18.54
N ASP A 602 -11.06 23.57 19.51
CA ASP A 602 -10.47 23.46 20.84
C ASP A 602 -10.96 22.21 21.56
N GLU A 603 -12.25 21.88 21.51
CA GLU A 603 -12.82 20.66 22.09
C GLU A 603 -12.30 19.38 21.41
N LYS A 604 -11.99 19.43 20.11
CA LYS A 604 -11.46 18.29 19.33
C LYS A 604 -9.93 18.14 19.41
N VAL A 605 -9.20 19.22 19.67
CA VAL A 605 -7.73 19.26 19.64
C VAL A 605 -7.12 19.36 21.05
N SER A 606 -7.87 19.88 22.03
CA SER A 606 -7.42 19.91 23.42
C SER A 606 -7.23 18.51 23.98
N ALA A 607 -6.20 18.36 24.81
CA ALA A 607 -5.90 17.09 25.45
C ALA A 607 -7.10 16.64 26.31
N PRO A 608 -7.51 15.35 26.24
CA PRO A 608 -8.58 14.83 27.06
C PRO A 608 -8.30 15.06 28.56
N ALA A 609 -9.35 15.34 29.34
CA ALA A 609 -9.22 15.59 30.78
C ALA A 609 -8.51 14.40 31.48
N VAL A 610 -7.51 14.70 32.30
CA VAL A 610 -6.75 13.68 33.02
C VAL A 610 -7.62 13.09 34.14
N PRO A 611 -7.69 11.75 34.28
CA PRO A 611 -8.53 11.09 35.27
C PRO A 611 -8.26 11.59 36.69
N GLY A 612 -9.32 12.01 37.38
CA GLY A 612 -9.26 12.51 38.76
C GLY A 612 -9.02 14.02 38.92
N THR A 613 -8.99 14.81 37.84
CA THR A 613 -9.04 16.28 37.93
C THR A 613 -10.48 16.78 38.13
N VAL A 614 -10.63 18.05 38.53
CA VAL A 614 -11.96 18.69 38.66
C VAL A 614 -12.71 18.72 37.33
N GLU A 615 -11.98 18.91 36.22
CA GLU A 615 -12.54 18.88 34.87
C GLU A 615 -13.05 17.49 34.47
N ASP A 616 -12.33 16.43 34.87
CA ASP A 616 -12.75 15.04 34.67
C ASP A 616 -14.01 14.72 35.48
N ALA A 617 -14.08 15.17 36.73
CA ALA A 617 -15.27 15.00 37.57
C ALA A 617 -16.51 15.68 36.98
N ALA A 618 -16.37 16.92 36.49
CA ALA A 618 -17.47 17.64 35.85
C ALA A 618 -17.96 16.93 34.57
N LYS A 619 -17.03 16.42 33.74
CA LYS A 619 -17.39 15.63 32.55
C LYS A 619 -18.05 14.31 32.92
N LEU A 620 -17.60 13.64 33.98
CA LEU A 620 -18.24 12.41 34.48
C LEU A 620 -19.67 12.66 34.96
N ASP A 621 -19.93 13.78 35.65
CA ASP A 621 -21.27 14.16 36.06
C ASP A 621 -22.20 14.43 34.87
N GLU A 622 -21.70 15.10 33.83
CA GLU A 622 -22.43 15.31 32.58
C GLU A 622 -22.76 13.98 31.88
N ILE A 623 -21.78 13.09 31.76
CA ILE A 623 -21.96 11.75 31.18
C ILE A 623 -23.00 10.96 32.00
N ASN A 624 -22.91 10.98 33.32
CA ASN A 624 -23.90 10.33 34.20
C ASN A 624 -25.30 10.91 34.00
N HIS A 625 -25.44 12.24 33.89
CA HIS A 625 -26.73 12.89 33.64
C HIS A 625 -27.34 12.45 32.31
N VAL A 626 -26.54 12.36 31.24
CA VAL A 626 -27.00 11.85 29.93
C VAL A 626 -27.37 10.37 30.01
N PHE A 627 -26.62 9.57 30.75
CA PHE A 627 -26.96 8.16 30.97
C PHE A 627 -28.31 7.98 31.69
N GLU A 628 -28.55 8.74 32.76
CA GLU A 628 -29.76 8.64 33.58
C GLU A 628 -31.03 9.17 32.88
N HIS A 629 -30.91 10.24 32.09
CA HIS A 629 -32.08 10.94 31.53
C HIS A 629 -32.16 10.95 30.00
N GLY A 630 -31.03 10.76 29.30
CA GLY A 630 -30.91 11.00 27.86
C GLY A 630 -30.97 9.75 26.97
N LEU A 631 -30.86 8.54 27.52
CA LEU A 631 -30.81 7.30 26.74
C LEU A 631 -32.13 6.50 26.83
N PRO A 632 -32.92 6.41 25.74
CA PRO A 632 -34.20 5.68 25.74
C PRO A 632 -34.05 4.20 26.11
N ILE A 633 -32.97 3.55 25.67
CA ILE A 633 -32.72 2.13 25.95
C ILE A 633 -32.53 1.85 27.45
N VAL A 634 -31.95 2.79 28.20
CA VAL A 634 -31.76 2.64 29.66
C VAL A 634 -33.12 2.66 30.36
N GLN A 635 -34.02 3.54 29.94
CA GLN A 635 -35.38 3.62 30.47
C GLN A 635 -36.18 2.35 30.10
N GLU A 636 -36.05 1.86 28.87
CA GLU A 636 -36.69 0.62 28.43
C GLU A 636 -36.23 -0.59 29.25
N LEU A 637 -34.92 -0.73 29.49
CA LEU A 637 -34.36 -1.82 30.30
C LEU A 637 -34.78 -1.74 31.77
N ARG A 638 -34.84 -0.53 32.34
CA ARG A 638 -35.31 -0.32 33.74
C ARG A 638 -36.81 -0.55 33.90
N ASN A 639 -37.61 -0.31 32.87
CA ASN A 639 -39.05 -0.56 32.88
C ASN A 639 -39.40 -2.04 32.71
N ASN A 640 -38.46 -2.88 32.26
CA ASN A 640 -38.67 -4.31 32.10
C ASN A 640 -38.29 -5.06 33.40
N PRO A 641 -39.24 -5.76 34.05
CA PRO A 641 -38.98 -6.45 35.32
C PRO A 641 -38.02 -7.64 35.21
N ASP A 642 -37.72 -8.11 34.00
CA ASP A 642 -36.82 -9.24 33.76
C ASP A 642 -35.34 -8.84 33.69
N TYR A 643 -35.07 -7.52 33.62
CA TYR A 643 -33.71 -7.00 33.66
C TYR A 643 -33.37 -6.47 35.05
N VAL A 644 -32.19 -6.82 35.52
CA VAL A 644 -31.64 -6.27 36.76
C VAL A 644 -30.37 -5.48 36.44
N GLU A 645 -30.33 -4.25 36.95
CA GLU A 645 -29.22 -3.33 36.77
C GLU A 645 -28.12 -3.56 37.82
N THR A 646 -26.86 -3.50 37.40
CA THR A 646 -25.70 -3.59 38.31
C THR A 646 -24.55 -2.76 37.76
N ASN A 647 -23.75 -2.16 38.64
CA ASN A 647 -22.51 -1.49 38.21
C ASN A 647 -21.43 -2.55 37.89
N ALA A 648 -20.71 -2.40 36.78
CA ALA A 648 -19.75 -3.38 36.29
C ALA A 648 -18.68 -3.79 37.33
N TYR A 649 -18.30 -2.90 38.25
CA TYR A 649 -17.30 -3.17 39.30
C TYR A 649 -17.86 -3.00 40.72
N GLU A 650 -19.18 -3.18 40.89
CA GLU A 650 -19.81 -3.16 42.21
C GLU A 650 -19.25 -4.32 43.07
N GLY A 651 -18.67 -4.00 44.22
CA GLY A 651 -18.11 -5.01 45.15
C GLY A 651 -16.60 -5.28 45.02
N PHE A 652 -15.89 -4.63 44.10
CA PHE A 652 -14.42 -4.66 44.07
C PHE A 652 -13.83 -3.55 44.97
N SER A 653 -12.72 -3.83 45.65
CA SER A 653 -11.95 -2.80 46.36
C SER A 653 -11.34 -1.81 45.37
N GLU A 654 -11.04 -0.58 45.82
CA GLU A 654 -10.38 0.41 44.96
C GLU A 654 -8.99 -0.06 44.47
N GLU A 655 -8.31 -0.88 45.26
CA GLU A 655 -7.05 -1.54 44.88
C GLU A 655 -7.27 -2.58 43.77
N ASP A 656 -8.30 -3.43 43.88
CA ASP A 656 -8.66 -4.42 42.84
C ASP A 656 -9.08 -3.72 41.53
N LYS A 657 -9.74 -2.56 41.61
CA LYS A 657 -10.12 -1.76 40.44
C LYS A 657 -8.90 -1.15 39.74
N ALA A 658 -7.90 -0.70 40.50
CA ALA A 658 -6.68 -0.11 39.94
C ALA A 658 -5.83 -1.13 39.15
N HIS A 659 -5.85 -2.40 39.56
CA HIS A 659 -5.09 -3.48 38.91
C HIS A 659 -5.79 -4.09 37.67
N ARG A 660 -7.00 -3.63 37.32
CA ARG A 660 -7.74 -4.07 36.13
C ARG A 660 -7.63 -3.03 35.02
N LEU A 661 -7.47 -3.50 33.79
CA LEU A 661 -7.25 -2.63 32.63
C LEU A 661 -8.41 -1.64 32.41
N THR A 662 -9.65 -2.11 32.49
CA THR A 662 -10.87 -1.36 32.17
C THR A 662 -11.34 -0.42 33.29
N SER A 663 -11.10 -0.76 34.57
CA SER A 663 -11.42 0.11 35.72
C SER A 663 -10.25 0.93 36.26
N GLY A 664 -9.02 0.62 35.85
CA GLY A 664 -7.79 1.27 36.29
C GLY A 664 -7.20 2.19 35.21
N PRO A 665 -6.25 1.71 34.39
CA PRO A 665 -5.60 2.54 33.35
C PRO A 665 -6.55 3.22 32.36
N LEU A 666 -7.67 2.56 32.02
CA LEU A 666 -8.67 3.09 31.10
C LEU A 666 -9.81 3.85 31.79
N ARG A 667 -9.69 4.23 33.06
CA ARG A 667 -10.75 4.96 33.79
C ARG A 667 -10.87 6.44 33.39
N GLY A 668 -12.00 7.05 33.79
CA GLY A 668 -12.24 8.49 33.68
C GLY A 668 -12.97 8.89 32.40
N SER A 669 -13.34 10.17 32.30
CA SER A 669 -14.15 10.71 31.19
C SER A 669 -13.50 10.54 29.82
N ARG A 670 -12.15 10.53 29.77
CA ARG A 670 -11.39 10.26 28.55
C ARG A 670 -11.34 8.78 28.14
N GLY A 671 -11.58 7.86 29.06
CA GLY A 671 -11.48 6.42 28.83
C GLY A 671 -12.86 5.76 28.84
N LEU A 672 -13.03 4.73 29.66
CA LEU A 672 -14.29 4.12 30.00
C LEU A 672 -14.92 4.88 31.17
N ALA A 673 -15.67 5.91 30.85
CA ALA A 673 -16.29 6.80 31.84
C ALA A 673 -17.38 6.11 32.66
N LEU A 674 -18.18 5.28 31.98
CA LEU A 674 -19.34 4.60 32.56
C LEU A 674 -19.52 3.24 31.90
N GLN A 675 -19.77 2.22 32.72
CA GLN A 675 -20.12 0.88 32.27
C GLN A 675 -21.24 0.34 33.17
N ARG A 676 -22.49 0.35 32.65
CA ARG A 676 -23.66 -0.19 33.35
C ARG A 676 -24.10 -1.49 32.71
N VAL A 677 -24.35 -2.51 33.53
CA VAL A 677 -24.70 -3.85 33.07
C VAL A 677 -26.15 -4.16 33.44
N PHE A 678 -26.92 -4.66 32.48
CA PHE A 678 -28.29 -5.13 32.65
C PHE A 678 -28.33 -6.62 32.31
N TYR A 679 -28.72 -7.46 33.26
CA TYR A 679 -28.79 -8.90 33.06
C TYR A 679 -30.23 -9.41 33.05
N ASN A 680 -30.52 -10.34 32.15
CA ASN A 680 -31.76 -11.10 32.12
C ASN A 680 -31.44 -12.59 32.29
N ASP A 681 -31.80 -13.14 33.45
CA ASP A 681 -31.50 -14.53 33.80
C ASP A 681 -32.38 -15.56 33.07
N LYS A 682 -33.56 -15.15 32.59
CA LYS A 682 -34.48 -16.02 31.84
C LYS A 682 -33.96 -16.24 30.41
N GLU A 683 -33.52 -15.17 29.75
CA GLU A 683 -33.06 -15.21 28.36
C GLU A 683 -31.55 -15.47 28.22
N LYS A 684 -30.82 -15.53 29.34
CA LYS A 684 -29.35 -15.62 29.37
C LYS A 684 -28.68 -14.54 28.52
N LYS A 685 -29.25 -13.33 28.61
CA LYS A 685 -28.85 -12.15 27.84
C LYS A 685 -28.31 -11.08 28.78
N VAL A 686 -27.21 -10.47 28.39
CA VAL A 686 -26.57 -9.35 29.09
C VAL A 686 -26.49 -8.18 28.12
N ILE A 687 -26.93 -7.01 28.56
CA ILE A 687 -26.83 -5.77 27.80
C ILE A 687 -26.03 -4.78 28.65
N SER A 688 -24.91 -4.30 28.13
CA SER A 688 -24.09 -3.32 28.81
C SER A 688 -24.08 -2.00 28.06
N VAL A 689 -24.34 -0.92 28.76
CA VAL A 689 -24.27 0.44 28.23
C VAL A 689 -22.93 1.03 28.65
N VAL A 690 -22.12 1.41 27.65
CA VAL A 690 -20.74 1.84 27.85
C VAL A 690 -20.50 3.16 27.15
N TYR A 691 -19.90 4.11 27.87
CA TYR A 691 -19.39 5.34 27.27
C TYR A 691 -17.94 5.17 26.84
N LEU A 692 -17.64 5.52 25.58
CA LEU A 692 -16.29 5.41 25.01
C LEU A 692 -15.69 6.81 24.81
N GLY A 693 -14.71 7.18 25.64
CA GLY A 693 -14.04 8.47 25.59
C GLY A 693 -12.96 8.59 24.49
N SER A 694 -12.49 9.82 24.27
CA SER A 694 -11.50 10.14 23.22
C SER A 694 -10.09 9.61 23.47
N GLY A 695 -9.75 9.27 24.71
CA GLY A 695 -8.49 8.60 25.05
C GLY A 695 -8.42 7.14 24.61
N LEU A 696 -9.51 6.58 24.08
CA LEU A 696 -9.56 5.23 23.50
C LEU A 696 -9.39 5.25 21.96
N GLU A 697 -9.07 6.40 21.36
CA GLU A 697 -8.96 6.55 19.91
C GLU A 697 -7.70 5.88 19.34
N GLY A 698 -7.85 5.17 18.23
CA GLY A 698 -6.72 4.68 17.41
C GLY A 698 -6.47 5.55 16.18
N TRP A 699 -7.52 6.22 15.71
CA TRP A 699 -7.52 7.21 14.64
C TRP A 699 -8.37 8.39 15.11
N PRO A 700 -8.08 9.65 14.73
CA PRO A 700 -8.86 10.79 15.20
C PRO A 700 -10.36 10.56 15.09
N THR A 701 -11.07 10.67 16.21
CA THR A 701 -12.52 10.45 16.40
C THR A 701 -13.02 9.00 16.35
N VAL A 702 -12.17 8.01 16.11
CA VAL A 702 -12.54 6.59 16.00
C VAL A 702 -11.86 5.76 17.08
N VAL A 703 -12.68 5.03 17.85
CA VAL A 703 -12.21 4.16 18.94
C VAL A 703 -11.37 3.02 18.39
N HIS A 704 -10.24 2.75 19.05
CA HIS A 704 -9.29 1.71 18.69
C HIS A 704 -9.94 0.32 18.75
N GLY A 705 -9.72 -0.51 17.73
CA GLY A 705 -10.29 -1.86 17.65
C GLY A 705 -9.93 -2.75 18.85
N GLY A 706 -8.69 -2.68 19.33
CA GLY A 706 -8.27 -3.40 20.53
C GLY A 706 -8.98 -2.96 21.82
N ALA A 707 -9.38 -1.69 21.93
CA ALA A 707 -10.17 -1.22 23.07
C ALA A 707 -11.59 -1.78 23.00
N LEU A 708 -12.19 -1.82 21.80
CA LEU A 708 -13.49 -2.46 21.57
C LEU A 708 -13.44 -3.96 21.88
N ALA A 709 -12.39 -4.66 21.42
CA ALA A 709 -12.19 -6.07 21.70
C ALA A 709 -12.08 -6.36 23.20
N THR A 710 -11.36 -5.52 23.95
CA THR A 710 -11.21 -5.65 25.40
C THR A 710 -12.55 -5.53 26.12
N VAL A 711 -13.34 -4.49 25.81
CA VAL A 711 -14.66 -4.28 26.42
C VAL A 711 -15.62 -5.41 26.03
N LEU A 712 -15.53 -5.88 24.78
CA LEU A 712 -16.39 -6.93 24.27
C LEU A 712 -16.05 -8.31 24.88
N ASP A 713 -14.77 -8.66 25.05
CA ASP A 713 -14.33 -9.87 25.75
C ASP A 713 -14.85 -9.89 27.19
N GLU A 714 -14.75 -8.76 27.90
CA GLU A 714 -15.26 -8.64 29.26
C GLU A 714 -16.78 -8.85 29.32
N ASN A 715 -17.55 -8.26 28.40
CA ASN A 715 -19.00 -8.41 28.35
C ASN A 715 -19.45 -9.82 27.97
N LEU A 716 -18.75 -10.49 27.06
CA LEU A 716 -19.02 -11.89 26.73
C LEU A 716 -18.67 -12.81 27.91
N GLY A 717 -17.55 -12.52 28.59
CA GLY A 717 -17.12 -13.23 29.80
C GLY A 717 -18.13 -13.14 30.93
N ARG A 718 -18.73 -11.96 31.17
CA ARG A 718 -19.79 -11.77 32.17
C ARG A 718 -21.00 -12.67 31.91
N ALA A 719 -21.43 -12.77 30.65
CA ALA A 719 -22.50 -13.69 30.27
C ALA A 719 -22.09 -15.17 30.45
N ALA A 720 -20.87 -15.54 30.05
CA ALA A 720 -20.35 -16.90 30.16
C ALA A 720 -20.19 -17.39 31.61
N ILE A 721 -19.61 -16.56 32.48
CA ILE A 721 -19.24 -16.93 33.86
C ILE A 721 -20.49 -17.28 34.68
N ARG A 722 -21.61 -16.61 34.43
CA ARG A 722 -22.90 -16.92 35.09
C ARG A 722 -23.46 -18.28 34.71
N ASN A 723 -23.04 -18.84 33.57
CA ASN A 723 -23.41 -20.19 33.15
C ASN A 723 -22.56 -21.29 33.83
N PHE A 724 -21.38 -20.95 34.35
CA PHE A 724 -20.51 -21.92 35.00
C PHE A 724 -20.86 -22.10 36.49
N PRO A 725 -21.03 -23.34 36.99
CA PRO A 725 -21.20 -23.59 38.42
C PRO A 725 -20.02 -23.09 39.27
N ALA A 726 -18.81 -23.04 38.70
CA ALA A 726 -17.61 -22.56 39.37
C ALA A 726 -17.46 -21.03 39.36
N ARG A 727 -18.39 -20.29 38.74
CA ARG A 727 -18.40 -18.81 38.65
C ARG A 727 -17.04 -18.21 38.27
N THR A 728 -16.33 -18.88 37.36
CA THR A 728 -15.01 -18.48 36.90
C THR A 728 -14.73 -19.11 35.53
N GLY A 729 -13.88 -18.47 34.72
CA GLY A 729 -13.56 -18.94 33.37
C GLY A 729 -12.55 -18.04 32.67
N VAL A 730 -11.95 -18.55 31.59
CA VAL A 730 -11.03 -17.82 30.71
C VAL A 730 -11.48 -17.91 29.26
N THR A 731 -11.15 -16.90 28.47
CA THR A 731 -11.41 -16.88 27.03
C THR A 731 -10.48 -17.87 26.33
N ALA A 732 -11.05 -18.86 25.62
CA ALA A 732 -10.31 -19.83 24.82
C ALA A 732 -10.22 -19.42 23.35
N ASN A 733 -11.29 -18.80 22.83
CA ASN A 733 -11.31 -18.21 21.50
C ASN A 733 -12.20 -16.98 21.51
N LEU A 734 -11.81 -15.95 20.77
CA LEU A 734 -12.58 -14.73 20.54
C LEU A 734 -12.38 -14.32 19.08
N GLU A 735 -13.46 -14.36 18.32
CA GLU A 735 -13.51 -13.92 16.93
C GLU A 735 -14.38 -12.66 16.85
N ILE A 736 -13.87 -11.61 16.21
CA ILE A 736 -14.56 -10.32 16.10
C ILE A 736 -14.56 -9.87 14.64
N THR A 737 -15.74 -9.50 14.15
CA THR A 737 -15.96 -8.89 12.84
C THR A 737 -16.40 -7.44 13.01
N TYR A 738 -15.55 -6.50 12.62
CA TYR A 738 -15.86 -5.06 12.62
C TYR A 738 -16.65 -4.70 11.35
N ARG A 739 -17.82 -4.06 11.51
CA ARG A 739 -18.74 -3.71 10.42
C ARG A 739 -18.83 -2.20 10.16
N ALA A 740 -18.74 -1.37 11.19
CA ALA A 740 -18.84 0.08 11.08
C ALA A 740 -17.94 0.79 12.11
N PRO A 741 -17.45 2.01 11.81
CA PRO A 741 -16.62 2.76 12.74
C PRO A 741 -17.39 3.12 14.00
N VAL A 742 -16.72 3.01 15.14
CA VAL A 742 -17.24 3.41 16.46
C VAL A 742 -16.62 4.76 16.81
N TYR A 743 -17.44 5.81 16.83
CA TYR A 743 -17.00 7.16 17.16
C TYR A 743 -16.87 7.35 18.67
N SER A 744 -15.77 7.98 19.10
CA SER A 744 -15.54 8.37 20.49
C SER A 744 -16.52 9.47 20.95
N GLY A 745 -16.60 9.67 22.27
CA GLY A 745 -17.47 10.66 22.90
C GLY A 745 -18.95 10.28 22.92
N ASN A 746 -19.29 8.99 22.74
CA ASN A 746 -20.66 8.51 22.62
C ASN A 746 -20.91 7.25 23.44
N PHE A 747 -22.19 6.95 23.66
CA PHE A 747 -22.65 5.72 24.30
C PHE A 747 -22.88 4.60 23.28
N TYR A 748 -22.50 3.38 23.64
CA TYR A 748 -22.74 2.19 22.85
C TYR A 748 -23.34 1.09 23.71
N THR A 749 -24.10 0.20 23.09
CA THR A 749 -24.71 -0.94 23.76
C THR A 749 -24.05 -2.23 23.30
N PHE A 750 -23.60 -3.03 24.26
CA PHE A 750 -22.95 -4.31 24.07
C PHE A 750 -23.97 -5.39 24.45
N HIS A 751 -24.44 -6.14 23.47
CA HIS A 751 -25.39 -7.23 23.69
C HIS A 751 -24.61 -8.53 23.67
N SER A 752 -24.73 -9.34 24.72
CA SER A 752 -24.10 -10.64 24.86
C SER A 752 -25.16 -11.68 25.16
N GLN A 753 -25.09 -12.83 24.48
CA GLN A 753 -26.03 -13.93 24.69
C GLN A 753 -25.31 -15.28 24.70
N VAL A 754 -25.62 -16.10 25.71
CA VAL A 754 -25.11 -17.47 25.81
C VAL A 754 -25.97 -18.38 24.97
N ASP A 755 -25.35 -19.23 24.16
CA ASP A 755 -26.02 -20.31 23.43
C ASP A 755 -26.21 -21.53 24.37
N PRO A 756 -27.44 -21.83 24.82
CA PRO A 756 -27.69 -22.91 25.78
C PRO A 756 -27.54 -24.31 25.17
N GLU A 757 -27.66 -24.48 23.86
CA GLU A 757 -27.62 -25.80 23.21
C GLU A 757 -26.17 -26.29 23.02
N ARG A 758 -25.27 -25.38 22.65
CA ARG A 758 -23.83 -25.68 22.52
C ARG A 758 -23.07 -25.62 23.84
N SER A 759 -23.59 -24.92 24.85
CA SER A 759 -22.89 -24.70 26.11
C SER A 759 -22.98 -25.89 27.07
N THR A 760 -21.88 -26.16 27.77
CA THR A 760 -21.75 -27.19 28.80
C THR A 760 -21.34 -26.55 30.12
N LYS A 761 -21.36 -27.33 31.22
CA LYS A 761 -20.92 -26.88 32.56
C LYS A 761 -19.46 -26.39 32.63
N ARG A 762 -18.67 -26.57 31.57
CA ARG A 762 -17.23 -26.24 31.50
C ARG A 762 -16.81 -25.45 30.27
N LYS A 763 -17.69 -25.31 29.27
CA LYS A 763 -17.45 -24.56 28.04
C LYS A 763 -18.72 -23.79 27.70
N ALA A 764 -18.64 -22.48 27.59
CA ALA A 764 -19.77 -21.64 27.21
C ALA A 764 -19.49 -21.00 25.86
N TYR A 765 -20.44 -21.14 24.93
CA TYR A 765 -20.42 -20.46 23.64
C TYR A 765 -21.27 -19.20 23.77
N VAL A 766 -20.68 -18.05 23.50
CA VAL A 766 -21.33 -16.75 23.67
C VAL A 766 -21.18 -15.95 22.39
N THR A 767 -22.25 -15.32 21.97
CA THR A 767 -22.26 -14.38 20.85
C THR A 767 -22.49 -12.98 21.38
N GLY A 768 -21.96 -11.98 20.69
CA GLY A 768 -22.24 -10.60 21.04
C GLY A 768 -22.12 -9.62 19.89
N GLU A 769 -22.70 -8.44 20.10
CA GLU A 769 -22.76 -7.37 19.13
C GLU A 769 -22.65 -6.01 19.82
N ILE A 770 -21.96 -5.08 19.17
CA ILE A 770 -21.90 -3.67 19.56
C ILE A 770 -22.88 -2.92 18.68
N ARG A 771 -23.77 -2.14 19.29
CA ARG A 771 -24.72 -1.28 18.59
C ARG A 771 -24.54 0.19 18.95
N ASP A 772 -24.66 1.04 17.94
CA ASP A 772 -24.69 2.49 18.11
C ASP A 772 -26.02 2.97 18.75
N PRO A 773 -26.15 4.25 19.14
CA PRO A 773 -27.39 4.79 19.69
C PRO A 773 -28.63 4.67 18.79
N VAL A 774 -28.44 4.45 17.48
CA VAL A 774 -29.51 4.31 16.48
C VAL A 774 -29.85 2.83 16.23
N GLY A 775 -29.13 1.90 16.87
CA GLY A 775 -29.34 0.45 16.77
C GLY A 775 -28.58 -0.24 15.63
N ARG A 776 -27.68 0.46 14.91
CA ARG A 776 -26.84 -0.12 13.87
C ARG A 776 -25.74 -0.97 14.50
N VAL A 777 -25.51 -2.16 13.94
CA VAL A 777 -24.43 -3.06 14.39
C VAL A 777 -23.07 -2.57 13.91
N CYS A 778 -22.20 -2.21 14.85
CA CYS A 778 -20.84 -1.74 14.62
C CYS A 778 -19.81 -2.87 14.60
N ALA A 779 -19.97 -3.86 15.49
CA ALA A 779 -19.12 -5.04 15.53
C ALA A 779 -19.92 -6.25 15.99
N GLN A 780 -19.52 -7.44 15.55
CA GLN A 780 -20.08 -8.72 15.96
C GLN A 780 -18.95 -9.60 16.47
N ALA A 781 -19.25 -10.49 17.41
CA ALA A 781 -18.27 -11.37 17.97
C ALA A 781 -18.85 -12.72 18.36
N SER A 782 -18.00 -13.74 18.28
CA SER A 782 -18.27 -15.07 18.80
C SER A 782 -17.11 -15.50 19.68
N ALA A 783 -17.40 -16.05 20.85
CA ALA A 783 -16.38 -16.45 21.81
C ALA A 783 -16.70 -17.77 22.49
N ILE A 784 -15.63 -18.45 22.90
CA ILE A 784 -15.68 -19.68 23.67
C ILE A 784 -14.96 -19.45 24.99
N PHE A 785 -15.68 -19.54 26.10
CA PHE A 785 -15.12 -19.48 27.44
C PHE A 785 -15.00 -20.88 28.02
N VAL A 786 -13.93 -21.15 28.78
CA VAL A 786 -13.66 -22.47 29.36
C VAL A 786 -13.21 -22.39 30.81
N VAL A 787 -13.51 -23.44 31.57
CA VAL A 787 -12.98 -23.64 32.93
C VAL A 787 -11.80 -24.64 32.87
N PRO A 788 -10.54 -24.19 33.06
CA PRO A 788 -9.35 -25.05 32.96
C PRO A 788 -9.38 -26.24 33.94
N LYS A 789 -8.82 -27.39 33.55
CA LYS A 789 -8.58 -28.53 34.46
C LYS A 789 -7.29 -28.24 35.25
N GLY A 790 -7.35 -28.23 36.59
CA GLY A 790 -6.16 -28.21 37.45
C GLY A 790 -5.71 -26.84 37.97
N PHE A 791 -6.36 -25.75 37.56
CA PHE A 791 -6.10 -24.41 38.09
C PHE A 791 -7.28 -23.95 38.97
N ARG A 792 -6.99 -23.53 40.22
CA ARG A 792 -7.97 -22.87 41.07
C ARG A 792 -7.99 -21.38 40.72
N LEU A 793 -9.03 -20.94 40.03
CA LEU A 793 -9.27 -19.53 39.75
C LEU A 793 -10.09 -18.91 40.90
N ARG A 794 -9.91 -17.60 41.13
CA ARG A 794 -10.73 -16.85 42.10
C ARG A 794 -12.18 -16.90 41.64
N GLU A 795 -13.09 -17.22 42.55
CA GLU A 795 -14.52 -17.17 42.32
C GLU A 795 -14.93 -15.70 42.17
N ILE A 796 -15.68 -15.40 41.11
CA ILE A 796 -16.15 -14.05 40.84
C ILE A 796 -17.58 -13.94 41.38
N GLY A 797 -17.83 -12.92 42.21
CA GLY A 797 -19.09 -12.74 42.92
C GLY A 797 -20.32 -12.58 42.02
N GLU A 798 -21.51 -12.73 42.58
CA GLU A 798 -22.79 -12.77 41.83
C GLU A 798 -23.13 -11.48 41.06
N ARG A 799 -22.50 -10.35 41.44
CA ARG A 799 -22.72 -9.02 40.85
C ARG A 799 -21.73 -8.65 39.75
N PHE A 800 -20.87 -9.58 39.32
CA PHE A 800 -20.04 -9.40 38.13
C PHE A 800 -20.83 -9.65 36.83
#